data_AF-A0A2U4B9I5-F1
#
_entry.id   AF-A0A2U4B9I5-F1
#
_cell.length_a   1.000
_cell.length_b   1.000
_cell.length_c   1.000
_cell.angle_alpha   90.00
_cell.angle_beta   90.00
_cell.angle_gamma   90.00
#
_symmetry.space_group_name_H-M   'P 1'
#
loop_
_entity.id
_entity.type
_entity.pdbx_description
1 polymer ?
#
loop_
_entity_poly.entity_id
_entity_poly.type
_entity_poly.pdbx_seq_one_letter_code
_entity_poly.pdbx_strand_id
1 'polypeptide(L)'
;METGASREPETAEVLPQHKFDCRSLEAYLHQHLPGFGAEPEAKLTVAQYRSGQSNPTFYLQKGFQAYVLRKKPPGSLLPKAHKIDREFKVQKTLFSIGFPVPKPLLYCSDACVIGTEFYVMEHVQGRIFRDFTIPEVSPAERSAIYVAMIETLAQLHSLNIQSLQLEEYGRGAGYCKRQVSTWTKQYQAAAHQDIPAMNQLSDWLMKNLPDNDNEENLIHGDFKLDNIVFHPKESRVVAVLDWELSTIGHPLSDLAHLSMFYFWPRTIPLLSQSPHLQENIGVPSMEELISIYCRCRGINSNLPNWNFFLALSYFKIAGIAQGVYSRYLLGNNASESSFQFANIVQPLAETGLQLSKRTFSTALPQTDTTRQLFVQTRTGHEVLTRVKQFMKQHILPAEKEVIEFYVQNENSVDKWKKPLVIDKLKEMAKAEGLWNLFLPAVSGLSQVDYALIAEETGKCFFAPDVFNCQAPDTGNMEVLHLYGSEKQKQQWLEPLLQGSIASCFCMTEPDVASSDATNIECSIQQDGDSYIINGKKWWCTGAGNPKCKIAIVMGKSNNNCVTRHKQHSMILVPINTPGVEVIRPLSVFGYLDNFHGGHFEIHFNQVRVPATNLILGEGRGFEIAQGRLGPGRIHHCMRTIGLAERALQIMCERAKQRVAFKKKLYSHVNGKTNRVTSLQWNTTQ
;
A
#
# COMPACT_ATOMS: atom_id res chain seq x y z
N MET A 1 15.37 7.99 -20.76
CA MET A 1 14.52 9.04 -21.35
C MET A 1 13.59 9.50 -20.24
N GLU A 2 13.87 10.68 -19.69
CA GLU A 2 13.06 11.31 -18.64
C GLU A 2 11.86 12.00 -19.29
N THR A 3 10.70 11.36 -19.26
CA THR A 3 9.41 12.00 -19.54
C THR A 3 8.35 11.25 -18.75
N GLY A 4 7.63 11.92 -17.84
CA GLY A 4 6.43 11.32 -17.24
C GLY A 4 5.86 11.89 -15.94
N ALA A 5 6.55 12.76 -15.20
CA ALA A 5 5.94 13.50 -14.09
C ALA A 5 6.68 14.83 -13.93
N SER A 6 6.04 15.95 -14.27
CA SER A 6 6.65 17.28 -14.09
C SER A 6 6.85 17.52 -12.59
N ARG A 7 8.10 17.80 -12.19
CA ARG A 7 8.45 18.22 -10.81
C ARG A 7 8.09 19.69 -10.56
N GLU A 8 7.85 20.45 -11.62
CA GLU A 8 7.48 21.87 -11.56
C GLU A 8 5.97 22.05 -11.78
N PRO A 9 5.34 23.01 -11.07
CA PRO A 9 3.91 23.27 -11.22
C PRO A 9 3.60 23.78 -12.64
N GLU A 10 2.64 23.14 -13.32
CA GLU A 10 2.16 23.52 -14.67
C GLU A 10 1.43 24.87 -14.67
N THR A 11 2.22 25.92 -14.58
CA THR A 11 1.75 27.30 -14.50
C THR A 11 1.97 28.04 -15.82
N ALA A 12 1.30 29.17 -15.95
CA ALA A 12 1.41 30.11 -17.05
C ALA A 12 1.29 31.55 -16.51
N GLU A 13 1.56 32.53 -17.38
CA GLU A 13 1.30 33.93 -17.04
C GLU A 13 -0.19 34.12 -16.71
N VAL A 14 -0.47 35.01 -15.74
CA VAL A 14 -1.84 35.31 -15.32
C VAL A 14 -2.61 35.95 -16.47
N LEU A 15 -3.75 35.33 -16.82
CA LEU A 15 -4.63 35.81 -17.88
C LEU A 15 -5.10 37.25 -17.59
N PRO A 16 -5.23 38.13 -18.60
CA PRO A 16 -5.58 39.54 -18.40
C PRO A 16 -6.84 39.76 -17.55
N GLN A 17 -7.89 38.97 -17.79
CA GLN A 17 -9.15 39.03 -17.03
C GLN A 17 -9.03 38.56 -15.57
N HIS A 18 -7.96 37.84 -15.24
CA HIS A 18 -7.72 37.28 -13.90
C HIS A 18 -6.69 38.07 -13.08
N LYS A 19 -6.08 39.11 -13.66
CA LYS A 19 -5.11 39.97 -12.97
C LYS A 19 -5.74 40.67 -11.76
N PHE A 20 -4.95 40.83 -10.71
CA PHE A 20 -5.30 41.53 -9.48
C PHE A 20 -4.07 42.26 -8.92
N ASP A 21 -4.28 43.16 -7.96
CA ASP A 21 -3.19 43.92 -7.34
C ASP A 21 -2.34 43.04 -6.40
N CYS A 22 -1.17 42.61 -6.88
CA CYS A 22 -0.24 41.80 -6.11
C CYS A 22 0.33 42.52 -4.87
N ARG A 23 0.43 43.86 -4.87
CA ARG A 23 0.93 44.62 -3.71
C ARG A 23 -0.08 44.60 -2.57
N SER A 24 -1.35 44.83 -2.90
CA SER A 24 -2.45 44.75 -1.94
C SER A 24 -2.59 43.33 -1.38
N LEU A 25 -2.46 42.30 -2.23
CA LEU A 25 -2.40 40.91 -1.76
C LEU A 25 -1.23 40.67 -0.80
N GLU A 26 -0.02 41.07 -1.18
CA GLU A 26 1.18 40.84 -0.39
C GLU A 26 1.11 41.52 0.98
N ALA A 27 0.62 42.76 1.04
CA ALA A 27 0.41 43.49 2.30
C ALA A 27 -0.60 42.75 3.20
N TYR A 28 -1.72 42.31 2.63
CA TYR A 28 -2.74 41.56 3.37
C TYR A 28 -2.21 40.23 3.90
N LEU A 29 -1.50 39.45 3.07
CA LEU A 29 -0.91 38.18 3.49
C LEU A 29 0.17 38.39 4.56
N HIS A 30 0.97 39.45 4.48
CA HIS A 30 1.96 39.76 5.51
C HIS A 30 1.31 40.01 6.90
N GLN A 31 0.16 40.66 6.92
CA GLN A 31 -0.57 40.97 8.16
C GLN A 31 -1.35 39.76 8.71
N HIS A 32 -1.91 38.92 7.84
CA HIS A 32 -2.91 37.92 8.22
C HIS A 32 -2.44 36.46 8.13
N LEU A 33 -1.34 36.17 7.42
CA LEU A 33 -0.82 34.82 7.25
C LEU A 33 0.49 34.62 8.04
N PRO A 34 0.46 33.89 9.17
CA PRO A 34 1.66 33.66 9.98
C PRO A 34 2.80 33.03 9.16
N GLY A 35 4.00 33.61 9.27
CA GLY A 35 5.21 33.12 8.61
C GLY A 35 5.43 33.60 7.17
N PHE A 36 4.42 34.20 6.51
CA PHE A 36 4.55 34.70 5.13
C PHE A 36 5.60 35.81 4.97
N GLY A 37 5.84 36.58 6.03
CA GLY A 37 6.81 37.68 6.07
C GLY A 37 8.22 37.29 6.54
N ALA A 38 8.54 36.00 6.69
CA ALA A 38 9.82 35.55 7.26
C ALA A 38 11.05 36.02 6.44
N GLU A 39 10.89 36.21 5.13
CA GLU A 39 11.91 36.76 4.23
C GLU A 39 11.43 38.10 3.65
N PRO A 40 11.67 39.24 4.34
CA PRO A 40 11.14 40.53 3.92
C PRO A 40 11.72 41.04 2.58
N GLU A 41 12.91 40.58 2.20
CA GLU A 41 13.57 40.94 0.94
C GLU A 41 13.09 40.10 -0.26
N ALA A 42 12.43 38.97 -0.02
CA ALA A 42 11.95 38.09 -1.07
C ALA A 42 10.70 38.67 -1.75
N LYS A 43 10.75 38.80 -3.09
CA LYS A 43 9.61 39.26 -3.89
C LYS A 43 8.57 38.16 -4.03
N LEU A 44 7.29 38.52 -3.87
CA LEU A 44 6.17 37.63 -4.20
C LEU A 44 6.09 37.41 -5.72
N THR A 45 6.19 36.17 -6.15
CA THR A 45 5.90 35.76 -7.54
C THR A 45 4.52 35.10 -7.61
N VAL A 46 3.80 35.40 -8.69
CA VAL A 46 2.44 34.91 -8.93
C VAL A 46 2.38 34.32 -10.33
N ALA A 47 1.91 33.08 -10.44
CA ALA A 47 1.63 32.42 -11.70
C ALA A 47 0.25 31.76 -11.64
N GLN A 48 -0.40 31.55 -12.78
CA GLN A 48 -1.73 30.91 -12.83
C GLN A 48 -1.59 29.45 -13.24
N TYR A 49 -2.32 28.54 -12.60
CA TYR A 49 -2.39 27.16 -13.06
C TYR A 49 -3.16 27.06 -14.38
N ARG A 50 -2.74 26.14 -15.26
CA ARG A 50 -3.45 25.87 -16.52
C ARG A 50 -4.77 25.13 -16.32
N SER A 51 -4.88 24.35 -15.25
CA SER A 51 -6.09 23.67 -14.78
C SER A 51 -6.85 24.51 -13.73
N GLY A 52 -8.07 24.09 -13.37
CA GLY A 52 -8.90 24.81 -12.39
C GLY A 52 -9.59 26.05 -12.95
N GLN A 53 -10.21 25.93 -14.13
CA GLN A 53 -10.81 27.08 -14.83
C GLN A 53 -12.10 27.61 -14.20
N SER A 54 -12.82 26.80 -13.41
CA SER A 54 -14.06 27.23 -12.72
C SER A 54 -13.78 28.37 -11.74
N ASN A 55 -12.85 28.17 -10.80
CA ASN A 55 -12.36 29.18 -9.87
C ASN A 55 -10.88 29.43 -10.14
N PRO A 56 -10.48 30.62 -10.64
CA PRO A 56 -9.09 30.91 -10.98
C PRO A 56 -8.13 30.57 -9.83
N THR A 57 -7.14 29.74 -10.15
CA THR A 57 -6.21 29.16 -9.18
C THR A 57 -4.78 29.60 -9.52
N PHE A 58 -4.05 30.09 -8.50
CA PHE A 58 -2.75 30.73 -8.66
C PHE A 58 -1.71 30.08 -7.75
N TYR A 59 -0.52 29.87 -8.29
CA TYR A 59 0.68 29.55 -7.53
C TYR A 59 1.30 30.85 -7.02
N LEU A 60 1.53 30.93 -5.71
CA LEU A 60 2.21 32.03 -5.06
C LEU A 60 3.53 31.52 -4.49
N GLN A 61 4.64 32.21 -4.75
CA GLN A 61 5.91 31.88 -4.13
C GLN A 61 6.57 33.12 -3.53
N LYS A 62 7.04 32.98 -2.29
CA LYS A 62 7.79 34.01 -1.57
C LYS A 62 8.94 33.33 -0.83
N GLY A 63 10.16 33.61 -1.27
CA GLY A 63 11.35 32.90 -0.80
C GLY A 63 11.26 31.39 -1.08
N PHE A 64 11.47 30.57 -0.05
CA PHE A 64 11.31 29.11 -0.12
C PHE A 64 9.87 28.62 0.12
N GLN A 65 8.93 29.50 0.45
CA GLN A 65 7.55 29.14 0.75
C GLN A 65 6.66 29.23 -0.50
N ALA A 66 5.82 28.22 -0.69
CA ALA A 66 4.88 28.13 -1.79
C ALA A 66 3.45 27.95 -1.27
N TYR A 67 2.51 28.62 -1.92
CA TYR A 67 1.10 28.62 -1.58
C TYR A 67 0.24 28.51 -2.83
N VAL A 68 -1.03 28.15 -2.64
CA VAL A 68 -2.04 28.21 -3.68
C VAL A 68 -3.14 29.17 -3.26
N LEU A 69 -3.48 30.11 -4.14
CA LEU A 69 -4.61 31.02 -3.98
C LEU A 69 -5.72 30.63 -4.95
N ARG A 70 -6.94 30.44 -4.44
CA ARG A 70 -8.15 30.35 -5.26
C ARG A 70 -9.00 31.57 -5.04
N LYS A 71 -9.48 32.19 -6.12
CA LYS A 71 -10.36 33.35 -6.05
C LYS A 71 -11.62 33.13 -6.86
N LYS A 72 -12.67 33.86 -6.51
CA LYS A 72 -13.92 33.85 -7.27
C LYS A 72 -13.72 34.58 -8.62
N PRO A 73 -14.22 34.04 -9.75
CA PRO A 73 -14.06 34.65 -11.06
C PRO A 73 -14.72 36.03 -11.13
N PRO A 74 -14.22 36.94 -11.98
CA PRO A 74 -14.80 38.28 -12.16
C PRO A 74 -16.13 38.22 -12.93
N GLY A 75 -16.99 39.24 -12.75
CA GLY A 75 -18.22 39.44 -13.54
C GLY A 75 -19.52 39.02 -12.85
N SER A 76 -20.65 39.13 -13.58
CA SER A 76 -21.99 38.75 -13.10
C SER A 76 -22.16 37.23 -13.12
N LEU A 77 -22.01 36.59 -11.97
CA LEU A 77 -22.07 35.14 -11.82
C LEU A 77 -23.51 34.66 -11.54
N LEU A 78 -23.80 33.41 -11.95
CA LEU A 78 -25.08 32.77 -11.62
C LEU A 78 -25.27 32.62 -10.11
N PRO A 79 -26.50 32.80 -9.59
CA PRO A 79 -26.79 32.59 -8.17
C PRO A 79 -26.35 31.20 -7.70
N LYS A 80 -25.60 31.15 -6.60
CA LYS A 80 -25.04 29.94 -5.97
C LYS A 80 -23.88 29.24 -6.70
N ALA A 81 -23.37 29.79 -7.80
CA ALA A 81 -22.12 29.32 -8.41
C ALA A 81 -20.89 29.91 -7.69
N HIS A 82 -19.73 29.26 -7.80
CA HIS A 82 -18.42 29.78 -7.34
C HIS A 82 -18.36 30.17 -5.85
N LYS A 83 -18.92 29.31 -4.98
CA LYS A 83 -18.93 29.49 -3.52
C LYS A 83 -17.62 29.03 -2.88
N ILE A 84 -16.57 29.82 -3.06
CA ILE A 84 -15.23 29.51 -2.54
C ILE A 84 -15.16 29.46 -1.00
N ASP A 85 -16.11 30.10 -0.31
CA ASP A 85 -16.30 30.05 1.14
C ASP A 85 -16.65 28.62 1.60
N ARG A 86 -17.51 27.93 0.84
CA ARG A 86 -17.89 26.53 1.09
C ARG A 86 -16.71 25.60 0.89
N GLU A 87 -15.93 25.80 -0.18
CA GLU A 87 -14.70 25.03 -0.45
C GLU A 87 -13.71 25.16 0.70
N PHE A 88 -13.47 26.38 1.19
CA PHE A 88 -12.58 26.60 2.32
C PHE A 88 -13.10 25.93 3.61
N LYS A 89 -14.40 26.04 3.89
CA LYS A 89 -15.03 25.45 5.08
C LYS A 89 -14.90 23.93 5.11
N VAL A 90 -15.20 23.25 3.99
CA VAL A 90 -15.13 21.77 3.93
C VAL A 90 -13.68 21.29 4.05
N GLN A 91 -12.74 21.93 3.35
CA GLN A 91 -11.31 21.58 3.45
C GLN A 91 -10.77 21.80 4.87
N LYS A 92 -11.18 22.88 5.55
CA LYS A 92 -10.75 23.15 6.94
C LYS A 92 -11.22 22.08 7.89
N THR A 93 -12.45 21.62 7.70
CA THR A 93 -13.06 20.56 8.50
C THR A 93 -12.35 19.23 8.26
N LEU A 94 -12.14 18.86 7.00
CA LEU A 94 -11.45 17.64 6.60
C LEU A 94 -9.99 17.59 7.08
N PHE A 95 -9.26 18.69 6.94
CA PHE A 95 -7.88 18.78 7.42
C PHE A 95 -7.80 18.56 8.94
N SER A 96 -8.77 19.09 9.71
CA SER A 96 -8.78 18.98 11.17
C SER A 96 -8.90 17.55 11.71
N ILE A 97 -9.47 16.65 10.90
CA ILE A 97 -9.61 15.23 11.24
C ILE A 97 -8.55 14.35 10.56
N GLY A 98 -7.56 14.95 9.90
CA GLY A 98 -6.48 14.24 9.21
C GLY A 98 -6.89 13.61 7.88
N PHE A 99 -8.01 14.02 7.27
CA PHE A 99 -8.34 13.60 5.91
C PHE A 99 -7.42 14.32 4.91
N PRO A 100 -6.89 13.65 3.87
CA PRO A 100 -5.85 14.21 2.99
C PRO A 100 -6.41 15.30 2.07
N VAL A 101 -6.30 16.56 2.50
CA VAL A 101 -6.59 17.77 1.71
C VAL A 101 -5.46 18.79 1.90
N PRO A 102 -5.26 19.73 0.96
CA PRO A 102 -4.33 20.83 1.18
C PRO A 102 -4.70 21.59 2.44
N LYS A 103 -3.72 21.95 3.27
CA LYS A 103 -3.97 22.70 4.49
C LYS A 103 -4.56 24.08 4.14
N PRO A 104 -5.80 24.38 4.54
CA PRO A 104 -6.36 25.71 4.34
C PRO A 104 -5.75 26.68 5.35
N LEU A 105 -5.26 27.81 4.86
CA LEU A 105 -4.48 28.75 5.66
C LEU A 105 -5.26 30.02 6.00
N LEU A 106 -5.91 30.63 5.00
CA LEU A 106 -6.57 31.93 5.14
C LEU A 106 -7.76 32.03 4.20
N TYR A 107 -8.86 32.62 4.65
CA TYR A 107 -9.98 33.04 3.81
C TYR A 107 -10.19 34.55 3.96
N CYS A 108 -10.46 35.23 2.85
CA CYS A 108 -10.72 36.66 2.78
C CYS A 108 -12.04 36.90 2.05
N SER A 109 -13.05 37.37 2.79
CA SER A 109 -14.33 37.81 2.23
C SER A 109 -14.31 39.28 1.77
N ASP A 110 -13.27 40.04 2.11
CA ASP A 110 -13.16 41.44 1.71
C ASP A 110 -12.69 41.56 0.26
N ALA A 111 -13.64 41.87 -0.63
CA ALA A 111 -13.38 42.07 -2.05
C ALA A 111 -12.53 43.31 -2.33
N CYS A 112 -12.36 44.26 -1.39
CA CYS A 112 -11.52 45.43 -1.59
C CYS A 112 -10.02 45.09 -1.67
N VAL A 113 -9.59 43.91 -1.18
CA VAL A 113 -8.17 43.52 -1.16
C VAL A 113 -7.64 43.19 -2.55
N ILE A 114 -8.33 42.34 -3.32
CA ILE A 114 -7.90 41.94 -4.68
C ILE A 114 -9.03 41.99 -5.73
N GLY A 115 -10.11 42.70 -5.43
CA GLY A 115 -11.29 42.84 -6.30
C GLY A 115 -12.30 41.70 -6.21
N THR A 116 -12.05 40.67 -5.39
CA THR A 116 -12.91 39.50 -5.22
C THR A 116 -12.56 38.76 -3.93
N GLU A 117 -13.46 37.91 -3.46
CA GLU A 117 -13.17 36.98 -2.37
C GLU A 117 -12.11 35.96 -2.80
N PHE A 118 -11.28 35.51 -1.85
CA PHE A 118 -10.28 34.48 -2.10
C PHE A 118 -9.96 33.66 -0.84
N TYR A 119 -9.32 32.52 -1.04
CA TYR A 119 -8.65 31.79 0.03
C TYR A 119 -7.27 31.31 -0.38
N VAL A 120 -6.42 31.08 0.61
CA VAL A 120 -5.05 30.58 0.46
C VAL A 120 -4.92 29.26 1.19
N MET A 121 -4.22 28.32 0.56
CA MET A 121 -3.88 27.01 1.09
C MET A 121 -2.41 26.67 0.84
N GLU A 122 -1.92 25.65 1.53
CA GLU A 122 -0.58 25.11 1.32
C GLU A 122 -0.43 24.54 -0.10
N HIS A 123 0.74 24.75 -0.70
CA HIS A 123 1.11 24.07 -1.94
C HIS A 123 1.63 22.65 -1.64
N VAL A 124 0.79 21.65 -1.91
CA VAL A 124 1.16 20.23 -1.71
C VAL A 124 1.98 19.73 -2.89
N GLN A 125 3.23 19.33 -2.63
CA GLN A 125 4.10 18.72 -3.64
C GLN A 125 3.79 17.22 -3.81
N GLY A 126 3.64 16.78 -5.06
CA GLY A 126 3.36 15.37 -5.37
C GLY A 126 3.22 15.08 -6.86
N ARG A 127 2.71 13.89 -7.16
CA ARG A 127 2.44 13.40 -8.52
C ARG A 127 0.94 13.51 -8.80
N ILE A 128 0.57 14.07 -9.95
CA ILE A 128 -0.81 14.09 -10.45
C ILE A 128 -0.82 13.32 -11.76
N PHE A 129 -1.64 12.27 -11.83
CA PHE A 129 -1.78 11.46 -13.04
C PHE A 129 -3.04 11.91 -13.79
N ARG A 130 -2.91 12.12 -15.10
CA ARG A 130 -4.04 12.52 -15.96
C ARG A 130 -4.47 11.41 -16.91
N ASP A 131 -3.55 10.51 -17.24
CA ASP A 131 -3.83 9.30 -18.00
C ASP A 131 -4.23 8.17 -17.05
N PHE A 132 -5.45 7.65 -17.20
CA PHE A 132 -5.95 6.52 -16.43
C PHE A 132 -5.15 5.22 -16.68
N THR A 133 -4.37 5.13 -17.74
CA THR A 133 -3.48 3.99 -17.98
C THR A 133 -2.22 4.01 -17.14
N ILE A 134 -1.87 5.16 -16.54
CA ILE A 134 -0.68 5.41 -15.71
C ILE A 134 0.56 4.68 -16.27
N PRO A 135 0.98 5.03 -17.51
CA PRO A 135 2.05 4.32 -18.20
C PRO A 135 3.42 4.52 -17.54
N GLU A 136 3.56 5.51 -16.66
CA GLU A 136 4.83 5.95 -16.09
C GLU A 136 5.31 5.08 -14.91
N VAL A 137 4.49 4.15 -14.44
CA VAL A 137 4.77 3.31 -13.27
C VAL A 137 4.63 1.82 -13.59
N SER A 138 5.21 0.97 -12.72
CA SER A 138 5.09 -0.48 -12.86
C SER A 138 3.63 -0.98 -12.66
N PRO A 139 3.24 -2.14 -13.19
CA PRO A 139 1.91 -2.71 -12.96
C PRO A 139 1.51 -2.84 -11.48
N ALA A 140 2.46 -3.20 -10.62
CA ALA A 140 2.22 -3.31 -9.18
C ALA A 140 1.97 -1.94 -8.54
N GLU A 141 2.76 -0.93 -8.91
CA GLU A 141 2.59 0.45 -8.43
C GLU A 141 1.28 1.05 -8.93
N ARG A 142 0.91 0.78 -10.19
CA ARG A 142 -0.37 1.16 -10.79
C ARG A 142 -1.56 0.60 -10.00
N SER A 143 -1.51 -0.68 -9.66
CA SER A 143 -2.55 -1.30 -8.82
C SER A 143 -2.65 -0.60 -7.47
N ALA A 144 -1.52 -0.34 -6.82
CA ALA A 144 -1.48 0.34 -5.53
C ALA A 144 -2.03 1.78 -5.60
N ILE A 145 -1.81 2.52 -6.69
CA ILE A 145 -2.38 3.86 -6.90
C ILE A 145 -3.91 3.81 -6.98
N TYR A 146 -4.46 2.86 -7.74
CA TYR A 146 -5.91 2.65 -7.83
C TYR A 146 -6.52 2.23 -6.49
N VAL A 147 -5.83 1.37 -5.74
CA VAL A 147 -6.23 0.96 -4.38
C VAL A 147 -6.24 2.17 -3.44
N ALA A 148 -5.17 2.96 -3.39
CA ALA A 148 -5.10 4.14 -2.54
C ALA A 148 -6.20 5.18 -2.87
N MET A 149 -6.52 5.34 -4.15
CA MET A 149 -7.61 6.20 -4.60
C MET A 149 -8.97 5.72 -4.09
N ILE A 150 -9.27 4.43 -4.22
CA ILE A 150 -10.57 3.88 -3.81
C ILE A 150 -10.72 3.82 -2.29
N GLU A 151 -9.63 3.55 -1.56
CA GLU A 151 -9.58 3.60 -0.09
C GLU A 151 -9.83 5.02 0.42
N THR A 152 -9.24 6.03 -0.23
CA THR A 152 -9.46 7.44 0.11
C THR A 152 -10.93 7.84 -0.11
N LEU A 153 -11.55 7.38 -1.20
CA LEU A 153 -12.98 7.61 -1.45
C LEU A 153 -13.87 6.92 -0.40
N ALA A 154 -13.54 5.68 -0.04
CA ALA A 154 -14.25 4.96 1.01
C ALA A 154 -14.10 5.64 2.37
N GLN A 155 -12.92 6.17 2.69
CA GLN A 155 -12.67 6.97 3.90
C GLN A 155 -13.55 8.22 3.92
N LEU A 156 -13.61 8.97 2.81
CA LEU A 156 -14.44 10.17 2.68
C LEU A 156 -15.91 9.85 2.97
N HIS A 157 -16.43 8.79 2.37
CA HIS A 157 -17.83 8.43 2.56
C HIS A 157 -18.12 7.74 3.90
N SER A 158 -17.10 7.30 4.64
CA SER A 158 -17.24 6.78 6.02
C SER A 158 -17.30 7.88 7.08
N LEU A 159 -17.08 9.14 6.71
CA LEU A 159 -17.09 10.26 7.65
C LEU A 159 -18.50 10.50 8.22
N ASN A 160 -18.56 10.75 9.53
CA ASN A 160 -19.81 11.12 10.20
C ASN A 160 -20.06 12.62 10.08
N ILE A 161 -21.06 13.01 9.29
CA ILE A 161 -21.40 14.43 9.01
C ILE A 161 -21.71 15.20 10.29
N GLN A 162 -22.41 14.59 11.25
CA GLN A 162 -22.80 15.26 12.49
C GLN A 162 -21.58 15.64 13.33
N SER A 163 -20.61 14.73 13.44
CA SER A 163 -19.35 15.03 14.13
C SER A 163 -18.54 16.14 13.45
N LEU A 164 -18.77 16.39 12.17
CA LEU A 164 -18.08 17.40 11.37
C LEU A 164 -18.82 18.74 11.31
N GLN A 165 -20.02 18.85 11.89
CA GLN A 165 -20.84 20.07 11.85
C GLN A 165 -21.15 20.53 10.40
N LEU A 166 -21.39 19.55 9.52
CA LEU A 166 -21.67 19.75 8.10
C LEU A 166 -23.14 19.43 7.73
N GLU A 167 -24.05 19.39 8.70
CA GLU A 167 -25.47 19.04 8.48
C GLU A 167 -26.17 20.02 7.53
N GLU A 168 -25.81 21.31 7.61
CA GLU A 168 -26.33 22.35 6.73
C GLU A 168 -25.51 22.54 5.44
N TYR A 169 -24.48 21.72 5.22
CA TYR A 169 -23.56 21.86 4.08
C TYR A 169 -24.25 21.56 2.74
N GLY A 170 -25.26 20.69 2.75
CA GLY A 170 -26.05 20.29 1.61
C GLY A 170 -27.26 19.48 2.06
N ARG A 171 -28.17 19.19 1.13
CA ARG A 171 -29.33 18.35 1.40
C ARG A 171 -29.03 16.94 0.90
N GLY A 172 -29.08 15.94 1.78
CA GLY A 172 -28.96 14.52 1.42
C GLY A 172 -30.29 13.97 0.92
N ALA A 173 -31.28 13.81 1.80
CA ALA A 173 -32.59 13.20 1.49
C ALA A 173 -33.22 13.63 0.15
N GLY A 174 -33.43 12.69 -0.78
CA GLY A 174 -33.94 12.91 -2.15
C GLY A 174 -32.87 13.35 -3.15
N TYR A 175 -31.61 12.97 -2.94
CA TYR A 175 -30.45 13.41 -3.74
C TYR A 175 -30.59 13.00 -5.20
N CYS A 176 -30.80 11.71 -5.47
CA CYS A 176 -30.93 11.18 -6.82
C CYS A 176 -32.07 11.86 -7.57
N LYS A 177 -33.26 11.97 -6.96
CA LYS A 177 -34.40 12.66 -7.59
C LYS A 177 -34.09 14.12 -7.95
N ARG A 178 -33.39 14.84 -7.06
CA ARG A 178 -32.96 16.22 -7.32
C ARG A 178 -31.93 16.29 -8.44
N GLN A 179 -30.95 15.40 -8.46
CA GLN A 179 -29.93 15.37 -9.50
C GLN A 179 -30.58 15.18 -10.87
N VAL A 180 -31.42 14.15 -11.02
CA VAL A 180 -32.12 13.89 -12.29
C VAL A 180 -32.95 15.12 -12.70
N SER A 181 -33.80 15.62 -11.81
CA SER A 181 -34.65 16.79 -12.10
C SER A 181 -33.86 18.04 -12.47
N THR A 182 -32.70 18.26 -11.85
CA THR A 182 -31.85 19.44 -12.10
C THR A 182 -31.18 19.32 -13.46
N TRP A 183 -30.57 18.18 -13.75
CA TRP A 183 -29.87 17.95 -15.01
C TRP A 183 -30.83 17.88 -16.20
N THR A 184 -32.04 17.35 -16.03
CA THR A 184 -33.10 17.42 -17.06
C THR A 184 -33.41 18.87 -17.41
N LYS A 185 -33.67 19.73 -16.41
CA LYS A 185 -33.96 21.15 -16.64
C LYS A 185 -32.79 21.90 -17.28
N GLN A 186 -31.57 21.63 -16.81
CA GLN A 186 -30.37 22.27 -17.37
C GLN A 186 -30.11 21.83 -18.82
N TYR A 187 -30.27 20.55 -19.13
CA TYR A 187 -30.16 20.04 -20.49
C TYR A 187 -31.22 20.68 -21.40
N GLN A 188 -32.50 20.67 -21.00
CA GLN A 188 -33.59 21.25 -21.78
C GLN A 188 -33.40 22.75 -22.05
N ALA A 189 -32.88 23.49 -21.07
CA ALA A 189 -32.60 24.92 -21.25
C ALA A 189 -31.42 25.20 -22.21
N ALA A 190 -30.50 24.25 -22.36
CA ALA A 190 -29.31 24.36 -23.21
C ALA A 190 -29.42 23.62 -24.55
N ALA A 191 -30.45 22.78 -24.73
CA ALA A 191 -30.66 21.97 -25.91
C ALA A 191 -31.04 22.84 -27.12
N HIS A 192 -30.42 22.56 -28.26
CA HIS A 192 -30.64 23.25 -29.53
C HIS A 192 -30.97 22.26 -30.67
N GLN A 193 -30.81 20.96 -30.42
CA GLN A 193 -31.17 19.83 -31.28
C GLN A 193 -31.76 18.73 -30.40
N ASP A 194 -32.66 17.93 -30.96
CA ASP A 194 -33.22 16.78 -30.26
C ASP A 194 -32.21 15.62 -30.24
N ILE A 195 -31.90 15.12 -29.05
CA ILE A 195 -31.07 13.93 -28.84
C ILE A 195 -31.96 12.90 -28.14
N PRO A 196 -32.61 11.98 -28.89
CA PRO A 196 -33.57 11.02 -28.32
C PRO A 196 -33.00 10.20 -27.16
N ALA A 197 -31.72 9.83 -27.21
CA ALA A 197 -31.05 9.09 -26.15
C ALA A 197 -31.04 9.85 -24.81
N MET A 198 -30.90 11.19 -24.83
CA MET A 198 -30.88 12.00 -23.62
C MET A 198 -32.27 12.09 -22.96
N ASN A 199 -33.32 12.22 -23.77
CA ASN A 199 -34.71 12.22 -23.30
C ASN A 199 -35.08 10.84 -22.71
N GLN A 200 -34.74 9.75 -23.41
CA GLN A 200 -34.96 8.38 -22.93
C GLN A 200 -34.21 8.09 -21.63
N LEU A 201 -32.96 8.54 -21.52
CA LEU A 201 -32.14 8.37 -20.31
C LEU A 201 -32.73 9.16 -19.13
N SER A 202 -33.14 10.41 -19.35
CA SER A 202 -33.82 11.23 -18.35
C SER A 202 -35.10 10.55 -17.82
N ASP A 203 -35.94 10.07 -18.74
CA ASP A 203 -37.20 9.38 -18.39
C ASP A 203 -36.95 8.08 -17.63
N TRP A 204 -35.94 7.30 -18.06
CA TRP A 204 -35.57 6.06 -17.40
C TRP A 204 -35.07 6.34 -15.97
N LEU A 205 -34.19 7.34 -15.78
CA LEU A 205 -33.69 7.72 -14.47
C LEU A 205 -34.82 8.15 -13.53
N MET A 206 -35.77 8.97 -14.00
CA MET A 206 -36.91 9.39 -13.17
C MET A 206 -37.81 8.21 -12.76
N LYS A 207 -37.95 7.19 -13.60
CA LYS A 207 -38.77 5.99 -13.32
C LYS A 207 -38.07 4.95 -12.45
N ASN A 208 -36.74 4.96 -12.39
CA ASN A 208 -35.92 3.94 -11.71
C ASN A 208 -35.10 4.52 -10.54
N LEU A 209 -35.63 5.53 -9.84
CA LEU A 209 -35.02 6.08 -8.65
C LEU A 209 -34.77 4.96 -7.60
N PRO A 210 -33.65 4.97 -6.86
CA PRO A 210 -33.41 4.00 -5.80
C PRO A 210 -34.51 4.01 -4.74
N ASP A 211 -34.83 2.83 -4.20
CA ASP A 211 -35.85 2.67 -3.15
C ASP A 211 -35.50 3.47 -1.89
N ASN A 212 -34.20 3.62 -1.60
CA ASN A 212 -33.68 4.46 -0.53
C ASN A 212 -32.76 5.56 -1.08
N ASP A 213 -33.31 6.75 -1.26
CA ASP A 213 -32.60 7.97 -1.68
C ASP A 213 -32.31 8.92 -0.49
N ASN A 214 -32.17 8.36 0.72
CA ASN A 214 -31.98 9.13 1.95
C ASN A 214 -30.59 8.94 2.60
N GLU A 215 -29.65 8.27 1.93
CA GLU A 215 -28.27 8.20 2.44
C GLU A 215 -27.64 9.60 2.42
N GLU A 216 -27.04 10.00 3.54
CA GLU A 216 -26.44 11.32 3.72
C GLU A 216 -24.96 11.15 4.03
N ASN A 217 -24.12 11.28 2.99
CA ASN A 217 -22.66 11.28 3.11
C ASN A 217 -22.09 12.55 2.50
N LEU A 218 -20.95 13.00 3.01
CA LEU A 218 -20.15 13.99 2.31
C LEU A 218 -19.64 13.36 1.01
N ILE A 219 -20.00 13.96 -0.12
CA ILE A 219 -19.51 13.57 -1.44
C ILE A 219 -18.68 14.71 -2.03
N HIS A 220 -17.64 14.34 -2.77
CA HIS A 220 -16.77 15.24 -3.50
C HIS A 220 -17.47 15.85 -4.72
N GLY A 221 -18.23 15.04 -5.46
CA GLY A 221 -19.00 15.47 -6.64
C GLY A 221 -18.23 15.46 -7.96
N ASP A 222 -16.89 15.48 -7.92
CA ASP A 222 -15.99 15.28 -9.07
C ASP A 222 -14.73 14.49 -8.66
N PHE A 223 -14.92 13.33 -8.01
CA PHE A 223 -13.79 12.51 -7.54
C PHE A 223 -13.17 11.72 -8.69
N LYS A 224 -11.93 12.05 -9.08
CA LYS A 224 -11.22 11.46 -10.23
C LYS A 224 -9.70 11.61 -10.10
N LEU A 225 -8.96 10.85 -10.91
CA LEU A 225 -7.51 10.68 -10.81
C LEU A 225 -6.71 12.00 -10.86
N ASP A 226 -7.10 12.93 -11.74
CA ASP A 226 -6.46 14.23 -11.94
C ASP A 226 -6.77 15.26 -10.84
N ASN A 227 -7.73 14.97 -9.96
CA ASN A 227 -8.03 15.74 -8.75
C ASN A 227 -7.30 15.18 -7.52
N ILE A 228 -6.35 14.26 -7.69
CA ILE A 228 -5.63 13.62 -6.58
C ILE A 228 -4.13 13.84 -6.71
N VAL A 229 -3.52 14.30 -5.62
CA VAL A 229 -2.08 14.40 -5.47
C VAL A 229 -1.59 13.15 -4.73
N PHE A 230 -0.70 12.40 -5.37
CA PHE A 230 -0.01 11.26 -4.78
C PHE A 230 1.37 11.67 -4.25
N HIS A 231 1.87 10.94 -3.25
CA HIS A 231 3.20 11.17 -2.72
C HIS A 231 4.28 11.06 -3.81
N PRO A 232 5.36 11.87 -3.79
CA PRO A 232 6.40 11.84 -4.83
C PRO A 232 7.07 10.48 -5.08
N LYS A 233 7.09 9.59 -4.08
CA LYS A 233 7.79 8.30 -4.13
C LYS A 233 6.96 7.09 -3.70
N GLU A 234 5.75 7.31 -3.19
CA GLU A 234 4.92 6.24 -2.61
C GLU A 234 3.53 6.26 -3.25
N SER A 235 2.87 5.10 -3.31
CA SER A 235 1.50 4.96 -3.80
C SER A 235 0.47 5.28 -2.71
N ARG A 236 0.51 6.50 -2.20
CA ARG A 236 -0.47 7.00 -1.22
C ARG A 236 -0.95 8.39 -1.60
N VAL A 237 -2.23 8.66 -1.31
CA VAL A 237 -2.82 9.98 -1.51
C VAL A 237 -2.30 10.95 -0.44
N VAL A 238 -1.87 12.13 -0.87
CA VAL A 238 -1.46 13.23 0.03
C VAL A 238 -2.45 14.39 0.03
N ALA A 239 -3.21 14.58 -1.06
CA ALA A 239 -4.28 15.58 -1.11
C ALA A 239 -5.34 15.24 -2.15
N VAL A 240 -6.61 15.44 -1.80
CA VAL A 240 -7.75 15.51 -2.72
C VAL A 240 -8.06 16.98 -3.00
N LEU A 241 -8.13 17.34 -4.28
CA LEU A 241 -8.29 18.70 -4.79
C LEU A 241 -9.70 18.95 -5.33
N ASP A 242 -10.03 20.23 -5.53
CA ASP A 242 -11.22 20.71 -6.24
C ASP A 242 -12.59 20.35 -5.63
N TRP A 243 -12.81 20.86 -4.41
CA TRP A 243 -14.02 20.62 -3.61
C TRP A 243 -15.24 21.44 -4.04
N GLU A 244 -15.23 22.09 -5.21
CA GLU A 244 -16.27 23.07 -5.60
C GLU A 244 -17.67 22.46 -5.78
N LEU A 245 -17.74 21.19 -6.20
CA LEU A 245 -18.99 20.46 -6.40
C LEU A 245 -19.43 19.66 -5.17
N SER A 246 -18.67 19.74 -4.08
CA SER A 246 -18.93 18.92 -2.90
C SER A 246 -20.23 19.33 -2.19
N THR A 247 -20.92 18.32 -1.66
CA THR A 247 -22.22 18.46 -1.00
C THR A 247 -22.48 17.25 -0.11
N ILE A 248 -23.58 17.29 0.65
CA ILE A 248 -24.17 16.09 1.20
C ILE A 248 -25.03 15.42 0.12
N GLY A 249 -24.84 14.11 -0.08
CA GLY A 249 -25.52 13.34 -1.11
C GLY A 249 -25.28 11.84 -1.00
N HIS A 250 -25.67 11.12 -2.05
CA HIS A 250 -25.56 9.66 -2.08
C HIS A 250 -24.14 9.22 -2.51
N PRO A 251 -23.43 8.41 -1.71
CA PRO A 251 -22.00 8.12 -1.93
C PRO A 251 -21.72 7.33 -3.22
N LEU A 252 -22.66 6.49 -3.66
CA LEU A 252 -22.54 5.79 -4.94
C LEU A 252 -22.47 6.72 -6.16
N SER A 253 -22.87 7.99 -6.03
CA SER A 253 -22.68 9.00 -7.08
C SER A 253 -21.21 9.22 -7.41
N ASP A 254 -20.34 9.36 -6.41
CA ASP A 254 -18.92 9.58 -6.64
C ASP A 254 -18.23 8.29 -7.09
N LEU A 255 -18.62 7.14 -6.52
CA LEU A 255 -18.08 5.86 -6.94
C LEU A 255 -18.41 5.56 -8.41
N ALA A 256 -19.63 5.85 -8.85
CA ALA A 256 -20.04 5.69 -10.24
C ALA A 256 -19.35 6.69 -11.18
N HIS A 257 -19.19 7.95 -10.76
CA HIS A 257 -18.43 8.96 -11.50
C HIS A 257 -16.98 8.52 -11.70
N LEU A 258 -16.33 8.04 -10.63
CA LEU A 258 -14.98 7.48 -10.71
C LEU A 258 -14.92 6.27 -11.66
N SER A 259 -15.97 5.46 -11.73
CA SER A 259 -16.01 4.23 -12.53
C SER A 259 -16.28 4.47 -14.03
N MET A 260 -16.59 5.71 -14.43
CA MET A 260 -16.94 6.04 -15.82
C MET A 260 -15.82 5.67 -16.82
N PHE A 261 -14.56 5.69 -16.40
CA PHE A 261 -13.45 5.37 -17.32
C PHE A 261 -13.50 3.93 -17.86
N TYR A 262 -14.15 2.98 -17.16
CA TYR A 262 -14.30 1.60 -17.66
C TYR A 262 -15.27 1.46 -18.84
N PHE A 263 -16.21 2.40 -18.98
CA PHE A 263 -17.25 2.35 -20.00
C PHE A 263 -17.23 3.59 -20.89
N TRP A 264 -16.12 4.33 -20.93
CA TRP A 264 -16.06 5.54 -21.73
C TRP A 264 -16.35 5.25 -23.22
N PRO A 265 -17.16 6.07 -23.92
CA PRO A 265 -17.52 5.77 -25.30
C PRO A 265 -16.30 5.76 -26.21
N ARG A 266 -16.09 4.67 -26.95
CA ARG A 266 -14.91 4.49 -27.84
C ARG A 266 -14.83 5.54 -28.96
N THR A 267 -15.96 6.16 -29.29
CA THR A 267 -16.09 7.20 -30.31
C THR A 267 -15.61 8.56 -29.83
N ILE A 268 -15.41 8.74 -28.51
CA ILE A 268 -14.86 9.95 -27.92
C ILE A 268 -13.39 9.67 -27.59
N PRO A 269 -12.43 10.44 -28.12
CA PRO A 269 -11.05 10.36 -27.67
C PRO A 269 -11.01 10.54 -26.15
N LEU A 270 -10.63 9.50 -25.42
CA LEU A 270 -10.29 9.65 -24.01
C LEU A 270 -8.99 10.48 -23.97
N LEU A 271 -8.69 11.08 -22.82
CA LEU A 271 -7.33 11.51 -22.52
C LEU A 271 -6.31 10.34 -22.62
N SER A 272 -6.75 9.07 -22.63
CA SER A 272 -5.92 7.91 -22.95
C SER A 272 -6.02 7.52 -24.43
N GLN A 273 -4.87 7.31 -25.05
CA GLN A 273 -4.76 6.90 -26.45
C GLN A 273 -4.98 5.39 -26.69
N SER A 274 -5.45 4.64 -25.67
CA SER A 274 -5.47 3.18 -25.74
C SER A 274 -6.89 2.60 -25.67
N PRO A 275 -7.38 1.96 -26.75
CA PRO A 275 -8.73 1.40 -26.81
C PRO A 275 -8.99 0.16 -25.93
N HIS A 276 -7.97 -0.35 -25.20
CA HIS A 276 -8.02 -1.61 -24.44
C HIS A 276 -7.50 -1.49 -22.99
N LEU A 277 -8.15 -0.68 -22.15
CA LEU A 277 -7.76 -0.52 -20.73
C LEU A 277 -7.84 -1.82 -19.91
N GLN A 278 -8.78 -2.72 -20.24
CA GLN A 278 -8.94 -4.02 -19.55
C GLN A 278 -7.77 -4.98 -19.81
N GLU A 279 -6.94 -4.72 -20.82
CA GLU A 279 -5.75 -5.49 -21.15
C GLU A 279 -4.48 -4.88 -20.53
N ASN A 280 -4.61 -3.73 -19.85
CA ASN A 280 -3.48 -3.05 -19.26
C ASN A 280 -3.14 -3.65 -17.89
N ILE A 281 -2.09 -4.45 -17.86
CA ILE A 281 -1.61 -5.18 -16.68
C ILE A 281 -1.49 -4.22 -15.49
N GLY A 282 -2.17 -4.50 -14.38
CA GLY A 282 -2.09 -3.70 -13.15
C GLY A 282 -3.10 -2.57 -13.01
N VAL A 283 -4.08 -2.42 -13.90
CA VAL A 283 -5.33 -1.67 -13.60
C VAL A 283 -6.34 -2.66 -13.03
N PRO A 284 -6.82 -2.50 -11.77
CA PRO A 284 -7.82 -3.39 -11.21
C PRO A 284 -9.10 -3.38 -12.04
N SER A 285 -9.85 -4.48 -12.02
CA SER A 285 -11.21 -4.50 -12.55
C SER A 285 -12.15 -3.65 -11.69
N MET A 286 -13.27 -3.22 -12.29
CA MET A 286 -14.27 -2.43 -11.57
C MET A 286 -14.84 -3.21 -10.38
N GLU A 287 -15.03 -4.53 -10.53
CA GLU A 287 -15.52 -5.41 -9.48
C GLU A 287 -14.54 -5.48 -8.29
N GLU A 288 -13.23 -5.48 -8.55
CA GLU A 288 -12.19 -5.43 -7.51
C GLU A 288 -12.23 -4.08 -6.77
N LEU A 289 -12.33 -2.95 -7.49
CA LEU A 289 -12.44 -1.63 -6.86
C LEU A 289 -13.70 -1.50 -6.01
N ILE A 290 -14.86 -1.97 -6.51
CA ILE A 290 -16.11 -2.01 -5.75
C ILE A 290 -15.94 -2.89 -4.50
N SER A 291 -15.30 -4.06 -4.62
CA SER A 291 -15.05 -4.96 -3.50
C SER A 291 -14.18 -4.29 -2.41
N ILE A 292 -13.11 -3.60 -2.81
CA ILE A 292 -12.25 -2.85 -1.88
C ILE A 292 -13.05 -1.73 -1.22
N TYR A 293 -13.77 -0.92 -2.01
CA TYR A 293 -14.61 0.16 -1.51
C TYR A 293 -15.60 -0.35 -0.45
N CYS A 294 -16.34 -1.42 -0.76
CA CYS A 294 -17.33 -2.00 0.14
C CYS A 294 -16.68 -2.55 1.42
N ARG A 295 -15.52 -3.19 1.31
CA ARG A 295 -14.73 -3.68 2.46
C ARG A 295 -14.32 -2.53 3.37
N CYS A 296 -13.78 -1.45 2.81
CA CYS A 296 -13.35 -0.26 3.57
C CYS A 296 -14.53 0.46 4.24
N ARG A 297 -15.71 0.47 3.59
CA ARG A 297 -16.96 1.02 4.14
C ARG A 297 -17.65 0.10 5.14
N GLY A 298 -17.30 -1.19 5.19
CA GLY A 298 -18.02 -2.19 5.98
C GLY A 298 -19.43 -2.49 5.46
N ILE A 299 -19.67 -2.37 4.15
CA ILE A 299 -20.96 -2.63 3.50
C ILE A 299 -20.90 -3.86 2.58
N ASN A 300 -22.06 -4.33 2.12
CA ASN A 300 -22.15 -5.47 1.21
C ASN A 300 -21.53 -5.14 -0.16
N SER A 301 -20.80 -6.09 -0.75
CA SER A 301 -20.30 -5.97 -2.14
C SER A 301 -21.43 -5.89 -3.15
N ASN A 302 -22.64 -6.37 -2.80
CA ASN A 302 -23.83 -6.15 -3.59
C ASN A 302 -24.39 -4.73 -3.42
N LEU A 303 -24.09 -3.87 -4.39
CA LEU A 303 -24.56 -2.50 -4.47
C LEU A 303 -25.90 -2.43 -5.22
N PRO A 304 -27.03 -2.23 -4.53
CA PRO A 304 -28.32 -2.11 -5.20
C PRO A 304 -28.35 -0.86 -6.08
N ASN A 305 -29.11 -0.92 -7.17
CA ASN A 305 -29.27 0.19 -8.11
C ASN A 305 -27.95 0.72 -8.72
N TRP A 306 -26.86 -0.06 -8.75
CA TRP A 306 -25.57 0.38 -9.30
C TRP A 306 -25.67 0.98 -10.72
N ASN A 307 -26.46 0.35 -11.59
CA ASN A 307 -26.71 0.84 -12.95
C ASN A 307 -27.37 2.22 -12.98
N PHE A 308 -28.21 2.53 -11.99
CA PHE A 308 -28.82 3.86 -11.87
C PHE A 308 -27.74 4.92 -11.66
N PHE A 309 -26.78 4.67 -10.75
CA PHE A 309 -25.70 5.63 -10.47
C PHE A 309 -24.73 5.78 -11.66
N LEU A 310 -24.41 4.69 -12.36
CA LEU A 310 -23.65 4.77 -13.62
C LEU A 310 -24.42 5.62 -14.65
N ALA A 311 -25.67 5.28 -14.94
CA ALA A 311 -26.52 6.01 -15.88
C ALA A 311 -26.65 7.50 -15.51
N LEU A 312 -26.82 7.81 -14.22
CA LEU A 312 -26.88 9.19 -13.71
C LEU A 312 -25.58 9.94 -13.95
N SER A 313 -24.42 9.30 -13.80
CA SER A 313 -23.12 9.92 -14.01
C SER A 313 -22.93 10.32 -15.48
N TYR A 314 -23.27 9.43 -16.42
CA TYR A 314 -23.27 9.75 -17.86
C TYR A 314 -24.27 10.86 -18.22
N PHE A 315 -25.47 10.82 -17.65
CA PHE A 315 -26.48 11.87 -17.84
C PHE A 315 -25.98 13.24 -17.37
N LYS A 316 -25.34 13.29 -16.20
CA LYS A 316 -24.72 14.51 -15.65
C LYS A 316 -23.63 15.05 -16.57
N ILE A 317 -22.69 14.21 -17.04
CA ILE A 317 -21.62 14.67 -17.94
C ILE A 317 -22.16 15.12 -19.30
N ALA A 318 -23.15 14.42 -19.86
CA ALA A 318 -23.82 14.84 -21.10
C ALA A 318 -24.51 16.21 -20.93
N GLY A 319 -25.19 16.43 -19.81
CA GLY A 319 -25.80 17.72 -19.47
C GLY A 319 -24.78 18.86 -19.33
N ILE A 320 -23.65 18.60 -18.67
CA ILE A 320 -22.53 19.56 -18.55
C ILE A 320 -21.98 19.90 -19.94
N ALA A 321 -21.70 18.88 -20.75
CA ALA A 321 -21.20 19.07 -22.11
C ALA A 321 -22.15 19.90 -22.97
N GLN A 322 -23.46 19.64 -22.89
CA GLN A 322 -24.49 20.43 -23.56
C GLN A 322 -24.48 21.90 -23.10
N GLY A 323 -24.35 22.15 -21.79
CA GLY A 323 -24.28 23.50 -21.23
C GLY A 323 -23.02 24.27 -21.63
N VAL A 324 -21.87 23.59 -21.79
CA VAL A 324 -20.63 24.17 -22.34
C VAL A 324 -20.83 24.53 -23.81
N TYR A 325 -21.41 23.62 -24.60
CA TYR A 325 -21.63 23.87 -26.02
C TYR A 325 -22.65 24.99 -26.27
N SER A 326 -23.74 25.05 -25.49
CA SER A 326 -24.72 26.14 -25.57
C SER A 326 -24.09 27.51 -25.29
N ARG A 327 -23.21 27.62 -24.29
CA ARG A 327 -22.47 28.86 -24.01
C ARG A 327 -21.52 29.26 -25.14
N TYR A 328 -20.92 28.28 -25.82
CA TYR A 328 -20.12 28.54 -27.03
C TYR A 328 -20.97 29.13 -28.15
N LEU A 329 -22.16 28.55 -28.43
CA LEU A 329 -23.08 29.09 -29.44
C LEU A 329 -23.54 30.53 -29.14
N LEU A 330 -23.65 30.89 -27.87
CA LEU A 330 -24.00 32.24 -27.42
C LEU A 330 -22.82 33.22 -27.40
N GLY A 331 -21.61 32.78 -27.79
CA GLY A 331 -20.40 33.62 -27.77
C GLY A 331 -19.87 33.94 -26.37
N ASN A 332 -20.34 33.23 -25.35
CA ASN A 332 -20.05 33.51 -23.94
C ASN A 332 -18.91 32.64 -23.36
N ASN A 333 -18.13 31.97 -24.21
CA ASN A 333 -17.13 30.98 -23.78
C ASN A 333 -15.72 31.34 -24.26
N ALA A 334 -14.71 31.10 -23.41
CA ALA A 334 -13.35 31.60 -23.62
C ALA A 334 -12.42 30.65 -24.40
N SER A 335 -12.81 29.39 -24.67
CA SER A 335 -11.92 28.40 -25.32
C SER A 335 -12.40 28.00 -26.72
N GLU A 336 -11.47 28.01 -27.68
CA GLU A 336 -11.69 27.56 -29.07
C GLU A 336 -12.06 26.07 -29.17
N SER A 337 -11.75 25.24 -28.16
CA SER A 337 -12.12 23.82 -28.14
C SER A 337 -13.56 23.54 -27.70
N SER A 338 -14.31 24.55 -27.25
CA SER A 338 -15.67 24.36 -26.71
C SER A 338 -16.69 23.85 -27.73
N PHE A 339 -16.46 24.01 -29.04
CA PHE A 339 -17.34 23.44 -30.08
C PHE A 339 -17.30 21.90 -30.12
N GLN A 340 -16.18 21.30 -29.71
CA GLN A 340 -16.00 19.83 -29.75
C GLN A 340 -16.95 19.12 -28.79
N PHE A 341 -17.49 19.82 -27.78
CA PHE A 341 -18.47 19.29 -26.85
C PHE A 341 -19.81 18.94 -27.51
N ALA A 342 -20.14 19.48 -28.69
CA ALA A 342 -21.33 19.05 -29.43
C ALA A 342 -21.30 17.54 -29.74
N ASN A 343 -20.13 17.06 -30.12
CA ASN A 343 -19.94 15.70 -30.63
C ASN A 343 -19.87 14.64 -29.52
N ILE A 344 -19.86 15.05 -28.25
CA ILE A 344 -19.75 14.11 -27.11
C ILE A 344 -21.07 13.88 -26.38
N VAL A 345 -22.06 14.78 -26.51
CA VAL A 345 -23.34 14.69 -25.76
C VAL A 345 -24.10 13.41 -26.11
N GLN A 346 -24.29 13.14 -27.41
CA GLN A 346 -25.05 11.98 -27.86
C GLN A 346 -24.38 10.65 -27.48
N PRO A 347 -23.07 10.41 -27.74
CA PRO A 347 -22.43 9.16 -27.31
C PRO A 347 -22.49 8.93 -25.80
N LEU A 348 -22.34 9.97 -24.98
CA LEU A 348 -22.47 9.85 -23.52
C LEU A 348 -23.89 9.44 -23.10
N ALA A 349 -24.92 10.05 -23.70
CA ALA A 349 -26.31 9.72 -23.42
C ALA A 349 -26.65 8.28 -23.86
N GLU A 350 -26.16 7.84 -25.02
CA GLU A 350 -26.34 6.48 -25.52
C GLU A 350 -25.67 5.44 -24.61
N THR A 351 -24.44 5.69 -24.16
CA THR A 351 -23.74 4.81 -23.21
C THR A 351 -24.46 4.75 -21.86
N GLY A 352 -24.91 5.89 -21.32
CA GLY A 352 -25.70 5.91 -20.09
C GLY A 352 -26.99 5.06 -20.21
N LEU A 353 -27.68 5.17 -21.35
CA LEU A 353 -28.89 4.38 -21.63
C LEU A 353 -28.58 2.89 -21.80
N GLN A 354 -27.45 2.52 -22.42
CA GLN A 354 -27.02 1.13 -22.52
C GLN A 354 -26.71 0.53 -21.15
N LEU A 355 -25.97 1.26 -20.30
CA LEU A 355 -25.64 0.83 -18.94
C LEU A 355 -26.89 0.68 -18.07
N SER A 356 -27.90 1.53 -18.26
CA SER A 356 -29.18 1.44 -17.55
C SER A 356 -29.91 0.10 -17.76
N LYS A 357 -29.70 -0.54 -18.91
CA LYS A 357 -30.35 -1.80 -19.32
C LYS A 357 -29.49 -3.03 -19.09
N ARG A 358 -28.26 -2.87 -18.60
CA ARG A 358 -27.30 -3.96 -18.45
C ARG A 358 -27.67 -4.83 -17.24
N THR A 359 -27.62 -6.15 -17.36
CA THR A 359 -27.64 -7.02 -16.17
C THR A 359 -26.28 -6.94 -15.49
N PHE A 360 -26.20 -6.30 -14.33
CA PHE A 360 -24.97 -6.17 -13.57
C PHE A 360 -24.97 -7.16 -12.40
N SER A 361 -23.89 -7.92 -12.26
CA SER A 361 -23.59 -8.71 -11.07
C SER A 361 -22.38 -8.08 -10.41
N THR A 362 -22.57 -7.49 -9.24
CA THR A 362 -21.48 -7.11 -8.33
C THR A 362 -20.91 -8.32 -7.58
N ALA A 363 -21.56 -9.49 -7.67
CA ALA A 363 -20.91 -10.71 -7.22
C ALA A 363 -19.67 -10.91 -8.09
N LEU A 364 -18.53 -11.09 -7.42
CA LEU A 364 -17.30 -11.54 -8.09
C LEU A 364 -17.70 -12.64 -9.09
N PRO A 365 -17.28 -12.56 -10.37
CA PRO A 365 -17.45 -13.68 -11.28
C PRO A 365 -17.01 -14.95 -10.57
N GLN A 366 -17.72 -16.08 -10.77
CA GLN A 366 -17.23 -17.39 -10.34
C GLN A 366 -15.75 -17.44 -10.69
N THR A 367 -14.92 -17.51 -9.64
CA THR A 367 -13.49 -17.19 -9.64
C THR A 367 -12.84 -17.46 -10.98
N ASP A 368 -12.75 -16.41 -11.81
CA ASP A 368 -11.81 -16.40 -12.90
C ASP A 368 -10.45 -16.26 -12.20
N THR A 369 -9.75 -17.38 -12.09
CA THR A 369 -8.47 -17.51 -11.38
C THR A 369 -7.35 -16.68 -12.02
N THR A 370 -7.66 -15.88 -13.04
CA THR A 370 -6.73 -14.96 -13.72
C THR A 370 -6.66 -13.56 -13.10
N ARG A 371 -7.59 -13.18 -12.20
CA ARG A 371 -7.66 -11.82 -11.60
C ARG A 371 -7.55 -11.80 -10.08
N GLN A 372 -6.51 -12.42 -9.52
CA GLN A 372 -6.03 -12.05 -8.18
C GLN A 372 -4.65 -11.43 -8.32
N LEU A 373 -4.38 -10.36 -7.56
CA LEU A 373 -3.05 -9.74 -7.49
C LEU A 373 -1.95 -10.77 -7.16
N PHE A 374 -2.32 -11.83 -6.44
CA PHE A 374 -1.45 -12.96 -6.06
C PHE A 374 -2.25 -14.27 -6.14
N VAL A 375 -2.36 -14.84 -7.34
CA VAL A 375 -3.00 -16.15 -7.52
C VAL A 375 -2.06 -17.24 -7.05
N GLN A 376 -2.52 -18.09 -6.13
CA GLN A 376 -1.80 -19.31 -5.77
C GLN A 376 -1.79 -20.26 -6.97
N THR A 377 -0.63 -20.83 -7.29
CA THR A 377 -0.55 -21.86 -8.34
C THR A 377 -1.31 -23.11 -7.90
N ARG A 378 -1.74 -23.94 -8.87
CA ARG A 378 -2.36 -25.23 -8.57
C ARG A 378 -1.45 -26.08 -7.67
N THR A 379 -0.16 -26.14 -8.00
CA THR A 379 0.86 -26.84 -7.21
C THR A 379 0.97 -26.25 -5.80
N GLY A 380 0.99 -24.92 -5.67
CA GLY A 380 0.98 -24.25 -4.37
C GLY A 380 -0.22 -24.62 -3.51
N HIS A 381 -1.42 -24.68 -4.12
CA HIS A 381 -2.65 -25.06 -3.42
C HIS A 381 -2.63 -26.52 -2.94
N GLU A 382 -2.17 -27.43 -3.81
CA GLU A 382 -2.02 -28.85 -3.48
C GLU A 382 -1.02 -29.05 -2.33
N VAL A 383 0.15 -28.41 -2.38
CA VAL A 383 1.16 -28.48 -1.32
C VAL A 383 0.64 -27.87 -0.02
N LEU A 384 -0.01 -26.70 -0.07
CA LEU A 384 -0.60 -26.06 1.11
C LEU A 384 -1.63 -26.98 1.80
N THR A 385 -2.49 -27.63 1.02
CA THR A 385 -3.49 -28.56 1.55
C THR A 385 -2.83 -29.73 2.29
N ARG A 386 -1.76 -30.29 1.70
CA ARG A 386 -0.98 -31.37 2.30
C ARG A 386 -0.25 -30.92 3.56
N VAL A 387 0.35 -29.73 3.56
CA VAL A 387 0.97 -29.14 4.76
C VAL A 387 -0.07 -28.96 5.87
N LYS A 388 -1.25 -28.41 5.59
CA LYS A 388 -2.33 -28.27 6.59
C LYS A 388 -2.77 -29.62 7.17
N GLN A 389 -2.88 -30.65 6.32
CA GLN A 389 -3.19 -32.00 6.76
C GLN A 389 -2.08 -32.59 7.63
N PHE A 390 -0.82 -32.48 7.21
CA PHE A 390 0.34 -32.95 7.95
C PHE A 390 0.47 -32.25 9.32
N MET A 391 0.25 -30.93 9.34
CA MET A 391 0.21 -30.12 10.56
C MET A 391 -0.82 -30.66 11.55
N LYS A 392 -2.04 -30.90 11.08
CA LYS A 392 -3.14 -31.39 11.91
C LYS A 392 -2.95 -32.84 12.39
N GLN A 393 -2.42 -33.71 11.54
CA GLN A 393 -2.33 -35.16 11.82
C GLN A 393 -1.07 -35.53 12.60
N HIS A 394 0.03 -34.79 12.44
CA HIS A 394 1.34 -35.20 12.95
C HIS A 394 2.01 -34.15 13.83
N ILE A 395 2.09 -32.90 13.39
CA ILE A 395 2.84 -31.85 14.11
C ILE A 395 2.10 -31.37 15.35
N LEU A 396 0.85 -30.91 15.22
CA LEU A 396 0.08 -30.37 16.34
C LEU A 396 -0.14 -31.39 17.48
N PRO A 397 -0.40 -32.69 17.20
CA PRO A 397 -0.46 -33.70 18.26
C PRO A 397 0.87 -33.92 19.01
N ALA A 398 2.02 -33.72 18.35
CA ALA A 398 3.34 -33.88 18.96
C ALA A 398 3.78 -32.65 19.78
N GLU A 399 3.07 -31.52 19.70
CA GLU A 399 3.45 -30.26 20.36
C GLU A 399 3.66 -30.43 21.87
N LYS A 400 2.78 -31.17 22.53
CA LYS A 400 2.88 -31.42 23.97
C LYS A 400 4.15 -32.19 24.34
N GLU A 401 4.46 -33.26 23.60
CA GLU A 401 5.65 -34.09 23.83
C GLU A 401 6.94 -33.29 23.64
N VAL A 402 7.00 -32.45 22.59
CA VAL A 402 8.16 -31.59 22.32
C VAL A 402 8.37 -30.55 23.42
N ILE A 403 7.29 -29.92 23.91
CA ILE A 403 7.38 -28.96 25.03
C ILE A 403 7.88 -29.66 26.29
N GLU A 404 7.33 -30.83 26.63
CA GLU A 404 7.71 -31.60 27.81
C GLU A 404 9.19 -32.01 27.78
N PHE A 405 9.71 -32.38 26.61
CA PHE A 405 11.14 -32.68 26.42
C PHE A 405 12.03 -31.50 26.85
N TYR A 406 11.74 -30.28 26.40
CA TYR A 406 12.57 -29.11 26.72
C TYR A 406 12.43 -28.67 28.18
N VAL A 407 11.25 -28.80 28.77
CA VAL A 407 11.03 -28.53 30.21
C VAL A 407 11.84 -29.50 31.06
N GLN A 408 11.83 -30.80 30.72
CA GLN A 408 12.57 -31.82 31.49
C GLN A 408 14.09 -31.68 31.35
N ASN A 409 14.56 -31.21 30.21
CA ASN A 409 16.00 -31.10 29.91
C ASN A 409 16.59 -29.71 30.15
N GLU A 410 15.86 -28.75 30.75
CA GLU A 410 16.29 -27.36 30.90
C GLU A 410 17.68 -27.20 31.54
N ASN A 411 18.00 -28.06 32.52
CA ASN A 411 19.29 -28.08 33.23
C ASN A 411 20.28 -29.13 32.71
N SER A 412 19.96 -29.82 31.61
CA SER A 412 20.82 -30.84 30.98
C SER A 412 21.65 -30.24 29.84
N VAL A 413 22.77 -30.87 29.53
CA VAL A 413 23.52 -30.65 28.28
C VAL A 413 22.69 -30.98 27.04
N ASP A 414 21.68 -31.84 27.18
CA ASP A 414 20.77 -32.24 26.10
C ASP A 414 19.76 -31.16 25.72
N LYS A 415 19.70 -30.03 26.44
CA LYS A 415 18.78 -28.93 26.13
C LYS A 415 18.96 -28.36 24.72
N TRP A 416 20.15 -28.47 24.15
CA TRP A 416 20.44 -28.01 22.79
C TRP A 416 20.17 -29.06 21.70
N LYS A 417 19.76 -30.27 22.09
CA LYS A 417 19.38 -31.33 21.16
C LYS A 417 17.90 -31.21 20.79
N LYS A 418 17.54 -31.90 19.71
CA LYS A 418 16.16 -32.04 19.26
C LYS A 418 15.62 -33.41 19.68
N PRO A 419 14.36 -33.50 20.14
CA PRO A 419 13.75 -34.79 20.47
C PRO A 419 13.60 -35.67 19.23
N LEU A 420 13.66 -36.99 19.41
CA LEU A 420 13.59 -37.98 18.32
C LEU A 420 12.28 -37.89 17.51
N VAL A 421 11.19 -37.41 18.13
CA VAL A 421 9.92 -37.19 17.44
C VAL A 421 10.07 -36.20 16.29
N ILE A 422 10.92 -35.17 16.41
CA ILE A 422 11.16 -34.21 15.32
C ILE A 422 11.89 -34.90 14.16
N ASP A 423 12.89 -35.73 14.43
CA ASP A 423 13.60 -36.46 13.37
C ASP A 423 12.64 -37.44 12.64
N LYS A 424 11.73 -38.12 13.37
CA LYS A 424 10.68 -38.95 12.76
C LYS A 424 9.74 -38.12 11.86
N LEU A 425 9.30 -36.95 12.34
CA LEU A 425 8.43 -36.06 11.57
C LEU A 425 9.12 -35.55 10.29
N LYS A 426 10.42 -35.26 10.35
CA LYS A 426 11.21 -34.87 9.16
C LYS A 426 11.25 -35.98 8.12
N GLU A 427 11.50 -37.22 8.53
CA GLU A 427 11.52 -38.35 7.60
C GLU A 427 10.13 -38.60 6.96
N MET A 428 9.06 -38.41 7.72
CA MET A 428 7.69 -38.46 7.17
C MET A 428 7.45 -37.31 6.17
N ALA A 429 7.84 -36.08 6.51
CA ALA A 429 7.70 -34.93 5.62
C ALA A 429 8.50 -35.11 4.31
N LYS A 430 9.72 -35.64 4.39
CA LYS A 430 10.54 -36.00 3.22
C LYS A 430 9.86 -37.06 2.35
N ALA A 431 9.33 -38.13 2.94
CA ALA A 431 8.63 -39.20 2.22
C ALA A 431 7.40 -38.66 1.46
N GLU A 432 6.78 -37.61 2.00
CA GLU A 432 5.68 -36.89 1.36
C GLU A 432 6.13 -35.79 0.39
N GLY A 433 7.42 -35.50 0.26
CA GLY A 433 7.91 -34.39 -0.58
C GLY A 433 7.59 -33.01 -0.02
N LEU A 434 7.29 -32.89 1.28
CA LEU A 434 7.08 -31.63 1.98
C LEU A 434 8.42 -31.11 2.55
N TRP A 435 9.40 -30.87 1.69
CA TRP A 435 10.78 -30.60 2.14
C TRP A 435 11.45 -29.51 1.30
N ASN A 436 12.19 -28.60 1.94
CA ASN A 436 12.83 -27.44 1.30
C ASN A 436 11.85 -26.53 0.55
N LEU A 437 10.62 -26.41 1.05
CA LEU A 437 9.51 -25.69 0.38
C LEU A 437 9.80 -24.20 0.14
N PHE A 438 10.75 -23.62 0.88
CA PHE A 438 11.14 -22.22 0.79
C PHE A 438 11.95 -21.88 -0.47
N LEU A 439 12.60 -22.88 -1.09
CA LEU A 439 13.57 -22.66 -2.17
C LEU A 439 12.93 -22.94 -3.53
N PRO A 440 12.64 -21.92 -4.37
CA PRO A 440 11.91 -22.12 -5.62
C PRO A 440 12.60 -23.07 -6.60
N ALA A 441 13.94 -23.02 -6.67
CA ALA A 441 14.73 -23.89 -7.55
C ALA A 441 14.65 -25.39 -7.19
N VAL A 442 14.20 -25.71 -5.98
CA VAL A 442 14.01 -27.11 -5.52
C VAL A 442 12.54 -27.48 -5.48
N SER A 443 11.70 -26.63 -4.90
CA SER A 443 10.28 -26.91 -4.68
C SER A 443 9.39 -26.64 -5.90
N GLY A 444 9.84 -25.80 -6.83
CA GLY A 444 9.01 -25.29 -7.92
C GLY A 444 7.92 -24.31 -7.48
N LEU A 445 7.91 -23.90 -6.21
CA LEU A 445 6.91 -23.00 -5.65
C LEU A 445 7.30 -21.53 -5.87
N SER A 446 6.30 -20.70 -6.17
CA SER A 446 6.48 -19.25 -6.15
C SER A 446 6.56 -18.71 -4.72
N GLN A 447 7.03 -17.48 -4.55
CA GLN A 447 7.03 -16.81 -3.24
C GLN A 447 5.61 -16.61 -2.68
N VAL A 448 4.61 -16.43 -3.55
CA VAL A 448 3.19 -16.36 -3.15
C VAL A 448 2.71 -17.72 -2.62
N ASP A 449 3.05 -18.80 -3.30
CA ASP A 449 2.69 -20.15 -2.85
C ASP A 449 3.32 -20.46 -1.50
N TYR A 450 4.60 -20.14 -1.34
CA TYR A 450 5.32 -20.35 -0.10
C TYR A 450 4.81 -19.46 1.04
N ALA A 451 4.33 -18.24 0.76
CA ALA A 451 3.79 -17.35 1.79
C ALA A 451 2.69 -18.00 2.64
N LEU A 452 1.72 -18.62 1.97
CA LEU A 452 0.59 -19.30 2.64
C LEU A 452 1.03 -20.57 3.37
N ILE A 453 2.06 -21.24 2.87
CA ILE A 453 2.65 -22.42 3.52
C ILE A 453 3.41 -21.97 4.78
N ALA A 454 4.22 -20.93 4.69
CA ALA A 454 5.00 -20.38 5.80
C ALA A 454 4.09 -19.84 6.90
N GLU A 455 2.97 -19.19 6.55
CA GLU A 455 1.90 -18.83 7.49
C GLU A 455 1.41 -20.05 8.27
N GLU A 456 1.08 -21.16 7.59
CA GLU A 456 0.63 -22.37 8.27
C GLU A 456 1.70 -22.94 9.22
N THR A 457 2.97 -22.98 8.79
CA THR A 457 4.08 -23.42 9.67
C THR A 457 4.30 -22.49 10.86
N GLY A 458 3.94 -21.21 10.74
CA GLY A 458 4.06 -20.22 11.82
C GLY A 458 3.17 -20.51 13.04
N LYS A 459 2.20 -21.40 12.90
CA LYS A 459 1.25 -21.79 13.97
C LYS A 459 1.87 -22.71 15.03
N CYS A 460 3.05 -23.28 14.77
CA CYS A 460 3.76 -24.18 15.69
C CYS A 460 5.28 -23.95 15.62
N PHE A 461 5.92 -23.79 16.79
CA PHE A 461 7.31 -23.31 16.90
C PHE A 461 8.37 -24.23 16.28
N PHE A 462 8.10 -25.53 16.14
CA PHE A 462 9.03 -26.49 15.52
C PHE A 462 8.58 -26.95 14.12
N ALA A 463 7.44 -26.50 13.61
CA ALA A 463 6.97 -26.89 12.28
C ALA A 463 7.92 -26.48 11.14
N PRO A 464 8.53 -25.27 11.13
CA PRO A 464 9.51 -24.92 10.12
C PRO A 464 10.71 -25.89 10.08
N ASP A 465 11.11 -26.49 11.21
CA ASP A 465 12.19 -27.49 11.23
C ASP A 465 11.80 -28.78 10.51
N VAL A 466 10.57 -29.24 10.73
CA VAL A 466 10.05 -30.49 10.16
C VAL A 466 10.07 -30.45 8.62
N PHE A 467 9.85 -29.29 8.02
CA PHE A 467 9.86 -29.08 6.57
C PHE A 467 11.19 -28.50 6.04
N ASN A 468 12.24 -28.43 6.85
CA ASN A 468 13.54 -27.80 6.56
C ASN A 468 13.46 -26.34 6.07
N CYS A 469 12.57 -25.58 6.70
CA CYS A 469 12.20 -24.20 6.35
C CYS A 469 12.51 -23.19 7.47
N GLN A 470 13.41 -23.54 8.40
CA GLN A 470 13.77 -22.72 9.55
C GLN A 470 14.92 -21.75 9.28
N ALA A 471 14.84 -20.56 9.88
CA ALA A 471 16.02 -19.71 10.02
C ALA A 471 17.03 -20.37 11.01
N PRO A 472 18.31 -19.99 11.02
CA PRO A 472 19.01 -19.22 9.98
C PRO A 472 19.34 -20.07 8.74
N ASP A 473 19.04 -21.37 8.75
CA ASP A 473 19.45 -22.33 7.72
C ASP A 473 18.90 -21.98 6.33
N THR A 474 17.63 -21.57 6.19
CA THR A 474 17.08 -21.18 4.87
C THR A 474 17.88 -20.05 4.21
N GLY A 475 18.20 -19.00 4.97
CA GLY A 475 18.98 -17.89 4.44
C GLY A 475 20.42 -18.29 4.11
N ASN A 476 21.00 -19.22 4.87
CA ASN A 476 22.34 -19.72 4.60
C ASN A 476 22.37 -20.65 3.36
N MET A 477 21.33 -21.46 3.17
CA MET A 477 21.12 -22.25 1.97
C MET A 477 20.93 -21.35 0.73
N GLU A 478 20.17 -20.27 0.84
CA GLU A 478 20.00 -19.28 -0.25
C GLU A 478 21.33 -18.63 -0.64
N VAL A 479 22.18 -18.25 0.33
CA VAL A 479 23.51 -17.71 0.05
C VAL A 479 24.36 -18.70 -0.75
N LEU A 480 24.42 -19.96 -0.31
CA LEU A 480 25.20 -20.98 -0.99
C LEU A 480 24.61 -21.33 -2.37
N HIS A 481 23.29 -21.32 -2.50
CA HIS A 481 22.60 -21.56 -3.76
C HIS A 481 22.94 -20.50 -4.81
N LEU A 482 22.87 -19.22 -4.43
CA LEU A 482 23.08 -18.09 -5.35
C LEU A 482 24.56 -17.77 -5.60
N TYR A 483 25.40 -17.89 -4.57
CA TYR A 483 26.76 -17.34 -4.58
C TYR A 483 27.86 -18.37 -4.27
N GLY A 484 27.48 -19.58 -3.84
CA GLY A 484 28.44 -20.63 -3.55
C GLY A 484 29.12 -21.17 -4.81
N SER A 485 30.40 -21.48 -4.74
CA SER A 485 31.07 -22.28 -5.77
C SER A 485 30.55 -23.72 -5.77
N GLU A 486 30.74 -24.47 -6.85
CA GLU A 486 30.30 -25.86 -6.94
C GLU A 486 30.85 -26.74 -5.79
N LYS A 487 32.12 -26.53 -5.40
CA LYS A 487 32.71 -27.22 -4.25
C LYS A 487 32.02 -26.84 -2.93
N GLN A 488 31.71 -25.56 -2.73
CA GLN A 488 30.99 -25.09 -1.55
C GLN A 488 29.56 -25.64 -1.49
N LYS A 489 28.89 -25.74 -2.65
CA LYS A 489 27.55 -26.34 -2.74
C LYS A 489 27.57 -27.83 -2.36
N GLN A 490 28.48 -28.61 -2.94
CA GLN A 490 28.65 -30.03 -2.62
C GLN A 490 28.98 -30.24 -1.14
N GLN A 491 29.89 -29.44 -0.59
CA GLN A 491 30.34 -29.63 0.79
C GLN A 491 29.33 -29.17 1.84
N TRP A 492 28.55 -28.11 1.57
CA TRP A 492 27.74 -27.45 2.60
C TRP A 492 26.26 -27.33 2.23
N LEU A 493 25.93 -26.95 0.99
CA LEU A 493 24.53 -26.78 0.58
C LEU A 493 23.80 -28.12 0.53
N GLU A 494 24.41 -29.16 -0.03
CA GLU A 494 23.79 -30.48 -0.13
C GLU A 494 23.46 -31.08 1.26
N PRO A 495 24.39 -31.11 2.24
CA PRO A 495 24.06 -31.54 3.60
C PRO A 495 22.97 -30.71 4.29
N LEU A 496 22.94 -29.39 4.07
CA LEU A 496 21.89 -28.51 4.61
C LEU A 496 20.52 -28.82 3.96
N LEU A 497 20.49 -29.01 2.64
CA LEU A 497 19.28 -29.41 1.92
C LEU A 497 18.80 -30.82 2.31
N GLN A 498 19.68 -31.69 2.82
CA GLN A 498 19.31 -33.00 3.37
C GLN A 498 18.86 -32.93 4.84
N GLY A 499 19.15 -31.81 5.53
CA GLY A 499 18.91 -31.62 6.97
C GLY A 499 19.83 -32.45 7.86
N SER A 500 20.99 -32.89 7.35
CA SER A 500 21.97 -33.70 8.10
C SER A 500 22.88 -32.84 8.99
N ILE A 501 23.12 -31.59 8.58
CA ILE A 501 23.79 -30.56 9.37
C ILE A 501 22.88 -29.33 9.52
N ALA A 502 23.27 -28.43 10.42
CA ALA A 502 22.72 -27.09 10.55
C ALA A 502 23.86 -26.06 10.44
N SER A 503 23.47 -24.80 10.40
CA SER A 503 24.38 -23.67 10.25
C SER A 503 24.02 -22.51 11.17
N CYS A 504 24.94 -21.56 11.30
CA CYS A 504 24.66 -20.27 11.93
C CYS A 504 25.17 -19.12 11.06
N PHE A 505 24.62 -17.92 11.28
CA PHE A 505 25.04 -16.71 10.59
C PHE A 505 25.62 -15.73 11.60
N CYS A 506 26.88 -15.33 11.39
CA CYS A 506 27.67 -14.56 12.33
C CYS A 506 27.97 -13.18 11.72
N MET A 507 27.10 -12.20 12.00
CA MET A 507 27.25 -10.83 11.52
C MET A 507 27.42 -9.84 12.66
N THR A 508 26.43 -9.78 13.56
CA THR A 508 26.38 -8.82 14.68
C THR A 508 27.58 -8.98 15.61
N GLU A 509 28.13 -7.86 16.06
CA GLU A 509 29.26 -7.77 16.99
C GLU A 509 28.83 -7.05 18.28
N PRO A 510 29.36 -7.45 19.44
CA PRO A 510 28.99 -6.84 20.73
C PRO A 510 29.58 -5.43 20.92
N ASP A 511 30.75 -5.17 20.34
CA ASP A 511 31.53 -3.97 20.64
C ASP A 511 31.19 -2.77 19.71
N VAL A 512 30.34 -2.97 18.69
CA VAL A 512 29.95 -1.92 17.72
C VAL A 512 28.44 -1.95 17.41
N ALA A 513 27.90 -0.79 17.02
CA ALA A 513 26.51 -0.66 16.58
C ALA A 513 26.30 -1.34 15.21
N SER A 514 25.99 -2.64 15.25
CA SER A 514 25.88 -3.52 14.08
C SER A 514 24.62 -3.31 13.21
N SER A 515 23.72 -2.40 13.60
CA SER A 515 22.58 -2.00 12.76
C SER A 515 23.03 -1.27 11.50
N ASP A 516 24.14 -0.51 11.59
CA ASP A 516 24.90 -0.07 10.42
C ASP A 516 26.01 -1.09 10.17
N ALA A 517 25.80 -1.92 9.14
CA ALA A 517 26.73 -2.99 8.77
C ALA A 517 28.13 -2.48 8.38
N THR A 518 28.30 -1.17 8.12
CA THR A 518 29.64 -0.61 7.83
C THR A 518 30.52 -0.52 9.07
N ASN A 519 29.92 -0.59 10.27
CA ASN A 519 30.63 -0.59 11.55
C ASN A 519 31.22 -1.95 11.94
N ILE A 520 30.98 -3.01 11.16
CA ILE A 520 31.51 -4.35 11.44
C ILE A 520 33.04 -4.33 11.33
N GLU A 521 33.73 -4.75 12.40
CA GLU A 521 35.18 -4.66 12.54
C GLU A 521 35.91 -6.00 12.58
N CYS A 522 35.20 -7.13 12.78
CA CYS A 522 35.78 -8.48 12.71
C CYS A 522 36.62 -8.63 11.43
N SER A 523 37.92 -8.83 11.59
CA SER A 523 38.87 -8.78 10.49
C SER A 523 38.94 -10.10 9.73
N ILE A 524 39.02 -10.01 8.40
CA ILE A 524 39.32 -11.11 7.48
C ILE A 524 40.57 -10.71 6.69
N GLN A 525 41.71 -11.31 7.02
CA GLN A 525 43.00 -10.98 6.41
C GLN A 525 43.48 -12.15 5.55
N GLN A 526 43.87 -11.85 4.31
CA GLN A 526 44.46 -12.86 3.43
C GLN A 526 45.90 -13.17 3.89
N ASP A 527 46.23 -14.45 4.03
CA ASP A 527 47.58 -14.96 4.31
C ASP A 527 47.87 -16.15 3.37
N GLY A 528 48.54 -15.85 2.25
CA GLY A 528 48.85 -16.81 1.20
C GLY A 528 47.59 -17.41 0.57
N ASP A 529 47.44 -18.73 0.70
CA ASP A 529 46.31 -19.53 0.22
C ASP A 529 45.17 -19.67 1.25
N SER A 530 45.22 -18.88 2.33
CA SER A 530 44.28 -18.92 3.44
C SER A 530 43.79 -17.52 3.86
N TYR A 531 42.74 -17.49 4.67
CA TYR A 531 42.31 -16.30 5.40
C TYR A 531 42.43 -16.54 6.90
N ILE A 532 42.86 -15.50 7.62
CA ILE A 532 42.87 -15.43 9.07
C ILE A 532 41.72 -14.53 9.52
N ILE A 533 40.89 -15.04 10.43
CA ILE A 533 39.69 -14.36 10.93
C ILE A 533 39.89 -14.05 12.41
N ASN A 534 39.67 -12.79 12.79
CA ASN A 534 39.76 -12.33 14.17
C ASN A 534 38.60 -11.39 14.53
N GLY A 535 37.88 -11.70 15.61
CA GLY A 535 36.85 -10.82 16.15
C GLY A 535 35.81 -11.56 16.99
N LYS A 536 34.84 -10.80 17.48
CA LYS A 536 33.74 -11.33 18.30
C LYS A 536 32.43 -11.19 17.56
N LYS A 537 31.60 -12.22 17.62
CA LYS A 537 30.25 -12.24 17.08
C LYS A 537 29.27 -12.64 18.17
N TRP A 538 28.05 -12.13 18.11
CA TRP A 538 27.00 -12.51 19.05
C TRP A 538 25.64 -12.53 18.36
N TRP A 539 24.64 -13.06 19.05
CA TRP A 539 23.34 -13.40 18.46
C TRP A 539 23.46 -14.42 17.31
N CYS A 540 24.45 -15.30 17.38
CA CYS A 540 24.65 -16.39 16.41
C CYS A 540 23.63 -17.50 16.69
N THR A 541 22.44 -17.38 16.11
CA THR A 541 21.34 -18.33 16.26
C THR A 541 21.73 -19.73 15.77
N GLY A 542 21.37 -20.76 16.52
CA GLY A 542 21.56 -22.17 16.18
C GLY A 542 22.91 -22.76 16.55
N ALA A 543 23.87 -21.95 17.01
CA ALA A 543 25.24 -22.40 17.26
C ALA A 543 25.37 -23.43 18.39
N GLY A 544 24.43 -23.48 19.35
CA GLY A 544 24.42 -24.49 20.40
C GLY A 544 23.96 -25.87 19.93
N ASN A 545 23.31 -25.96 18.76
CA ASN A 545 22.86 -27.23 18.21
C ASN A 545 24.06 -28.11 17.82
N PRO A 546 24.18 -29.35 18.32
CA PRO A 546 25.29 -30.24 17.95
C PRO A 546 25.40 -30.53 16.44
N LYS A 547 24.31 -30.38 15.67
CA LYS A 547 24.30 -30.49 14.21
C LYS A 547 24.83 -29.22 13.52
N CYS A 548 25.03 -28.10 14.21
CA CYS A 548 25.61 -26.88 13.63
C CYS A 548 27.09 -27.10 13.29
N LYS A 549 27.40 -27.29 11.99
CA LYS A 549 28.76 -27.61 11.52
C LYS A 549 29.46 -26.46 10.81
N ILE A 550 28.71 -25.46 10.35
CA ILE A 550 29.23 -24.38 9.50
C ILE A 550 28.67 -23.03 9.92
N ALA A 551 29.53 -22.01 9.98
CA ALA A 551 29.16 -20.62 10.14
C ALA A 551 29.41 -19.85 8.84
N ILE A 552 28.46 -18.99 8.46
CA ILE A 552 28.73 -17.92 7.49
C ILE A 552 29.09 -16.66 8.28
N VAL A 553 30.32 -16.19 8.14
CA VAL A 553 30.86 -15.08 8.91
C VAL A 553 31.01 -13.85 8.01
N MET A 554 30.45 -12.72 8.44
CA MET A 554 30.69 -11.42 7.81
C MET A 554 31.80 -10.68 8.56
N GLY A 555 32.79 -10.17 7.83
CA GLY A 555 33.89 -9.41 8.41
C GLY A 555 34.47 -8.41 7.42
N LYS A 556 35.31 -7.52 7.93
CA LYS A 556 36.01 -6.49 7.18
C LYS A 556 37.25 -7.08 6.51
N SER A 557 37.30 -6.99 5.18
CA SER A 557 38.48 -7.35 4.39
C SER A 557 39.45 -6.19 4.33
N ASN A 558 40.74 -6.49 4.33
CA ASN A 558 41.79 -5.49 4.38
C ASN A 558 42.05 -4.88 2.98
N ASN A 559 41.13 -4.05 2.50
CA ASN A 559 41.24 -3.40 1.19
C ASN A 559 40.94 -1.89 1.30
N ASN A 560 42.01 -1.10 1.46
CA ASN A 560 41.94 0.35 1.76
C ASN A 560 41.54 1.22 0.56
N CYS A 561 41.45 0.65 -0.65
CA CYS A 561 41.20 1.38 -1.89
C CYS A 561 39.77 1.27 -2.42
N VAL A 562 38.82 0.80 -1.60
CA VAL A 562 37.44 0.54 -2.03
C VAL A 562 36.42 1.39 -1.29
N THR A 563 35.31 1.69 -1.96
CA THR A 563 34.20 2.45 -1.39
C THR A 563 33.68 1.82 -0.10
N ARG A 564 33.11 2.63 0.81
CA ARG A 564 32.63 2.21 2.14
C ARG A 564 31.81 0.90 2.15
N HIS A 565 30.99 0.66 1.12
CA HIS A 565 30.13 -0.53 1.00
C HIS A 565 30.82 -1.77 0.40
N LYS A 566 32.10 -1.70 0.04
CA LYS A 566 32.90 -2.80 -0.51
C LYS A 566 34.04 -3.24 0.40
N GLN A 567 33.96 -2.89 1.70
CA GLN A 567 35.00 -3.22 2.69
C GLN A 567 34.76 -4.55 3.40
N HIS A 568 33.63 -5.20 3.19
CA HIS A 568 33.24 -6.42 3.91
C HIS A 568 33.09 -7.60 2.97
N SER A 569 33.36 -8.79 3.49
CA SER A 569 33.23 -10.06 2.78
C SER A 569 32.46 -11.08 3.63
N MET A 570 31.97 -12.14 2.99
CA MET A 570 31.42 -13.32 3.68
C MET A 570 32.30 -14.53 3.44
N ILE A 571 32.55 -15.29 4.51
CA ILE A 571 33.44 -16.45 4.49
C ILE A 571 32.84 -17.61 5.27
N LEU A 572 33.04 -18.83 4.76
CA LEU A 572 32.60 -20.08 5.38
C LEU A 572 33.61 -20.53 6.45
N VAL A 573 33.15 -20.77 7.67
CA VAL A 573 34.00 -21.20 8.80
C VAL A 573 33.39 -22.43 9.46
N PRO A 574 34.00 -23.62 9.31
CA PRO A 574 33.59 -24.80 10.07
C PRO A 574 33.67 -24.54 11.57
N ILE A 575 32.65 -24.94 12.32
CA ILE A 575 32.57 -24.65 13.77
C ILE A 575 33.71 -25.28 14.57
N ASN A 576 34.25 -26.41 14.08
CA ASN A 576 35.36 -27.12 14.73
C ASN A 576 36.75 -26.62 14.29
N THR A 577 36.85 -25.55 13.50
CA THR A 577 38.15 -25.00 13.12
C THR A 577 38.86 -24.45 14.37
N PRO A 578 40.16 -24.76 14.57
CA PRO A 578 40.93 -24.22 15.70
C PRO A 578 40.81 -22.70 15.79
N GLY A 579 40.55 -22.20 17.00
CA GLY A 579 40.34 -20.78 17.29
C GLY A 579 38.89 -20.31 17.28
N VAL A 580 37.93 -21.15 16.86
CA VAL A 580 36.49 -20.87 17.02
C VAL A 580 36.07 -21.25 18.44
N GLU A 581 35.63 -20.25 19.21
CA GLU A 581 35.25 -20.42 20.61
C GLU A 581 33.79 -20.01 20.83
N VAL A 582 32.94 -20.98 21.15
CA VAL A 582 31.53 -20.72 21.52
C VAL A 582 31.47 -20.36 23.01
N ILE A 583 31.33 -19.08 23.33
CA ILE A 583 31.56 -18.53 24.67
C ILE A 583 30.40 -18.79 25.61
N ARG A 584 29.19 -18.32 25.24
CA ARG A 584 28.00 -18.41 26.10
C ARG A 584 26.71 -18.22 25.32
N PRO A 585 25.59 -18.78 25.81
CA PRO A 585 24.27 -18.47 25.29
C PRO A 585 23.79 -17.08 25.76
N LEU A 586 22.85 -16.52 25.02
CA LEU A 586 22.16 -15.26 25.28
C LEU A 586 20.67 -15.53 25.53
N SER A 587 20.05 -14.75 26.41
CA SER A 587 18.63 -14.88 26.74
C SER A 587 17.80 -13.73 26.18
N VAL A 588 16.58 -14.04 25.73
CA VAL A 588 15.53 -13.06 25.41
C VAL A 588 14.43 -13.21 26.45
N PHE A 589 14.24 -12.19 27.32
CA PHE A 589 13.32 -12.25 28.48
C PHE A 589 13.52 -13.48 29.39
N GLY A 590 14.75 -13.96 29.52
CA GLY A 590 15.09 -15.16 30.30
C GLY A 590 14.99 -16.48 29.53
N TYR A 591 14.42 -16.49 28.32
CA TYR A 591 14.38 -17.67 27.46
C TYR A 591 15.69 -17.83 26.68
N LEU A 592 16.26 -19.03 26.68
CA LEU A 592 17.51 -19.36 25.96
C LEU A 592 17.28 -19.91 24.55
N ASP A 593 16.01 -20.08 24.13
CA ASP A 593 15.65 -20.58 22.80
C ASP A 593 16.23 -21.97 22.47
N ASN A 594 16.24 -22.85 23.48
CA ASN A 594 16.85 -24.19 23.45
C ASN A 594 16.43 -25.03 22.22
N PHE A 595 15.15 -24.97 21.83
CA PHE A 595 14.62 -25.76 20.70
C PHE A 595 15.24 -25.41 19.36
N HIS A 596 15.68 -24.17 19.21
CA HIS A 596 16.28 -23.66 17.99
C HIS A 596 17.81 -23.78 18.00
N GLY A 597 18.39 -24.24 19.11
CA GLY A 597 19.85 -24.25 19.32
C GLY A 597 20.39 -22.96 19.93
N GLY A 598 19.52 -22.07 20.41
CA GLY A 598 19.86 -20.84 21.13
C GLY A 598 20.56 -19.76 20.32
N HIS A 599 20.92 -18.67 20.99
CA HIS A 599 21.71 -17.57 20.43
C HIS A 599 23.02 -17.47 21.19
N PHE A 600 24.16 -17.50 20.51
CA PHE A 600 25.46 -17.54 21.16
C PHE A 600 26.35 -16.35 20.84
N GLU A 601 27.23 -16.04 21.78
CA GLU A 601 28.46 -15.30 21.56
C GLU A 601 29.56 -16.27 21.08
N ILE A 602 30.22 -15.94 19.98
CA ILE A 602 31.29 -16.74 19.35
C ILE A 602 32.49 -15.83 19.10
N HIS A 603 33.66 -16.23 19.57
CA HIS A 603 34.92 -15.54 19.29
C HIS A 603 35.70 -16.31 18.22
N PHE A 604 36.32 -15.56 17.31
CA PHE A 604 37.22 -16.07 16.29
C PHE A 604 38.62 -15.58 16.66
N ASN A 605 39.47 -16.49 17.14
CA ASN A 605 40.82 -16.20 17.60
C ASN A 605 41.83 -16.87 16.68
N GLN A 606 42.41 -16.10 15.75
CA GLN A 606 43.38 -16.59 14.75
C GLN A 606 42.86 -17.76 13.92
N VAL A 607 41.57 -17.73 13.58
CA VAL A 607 40.90 -18.80 12.84
C VAL A 607 41.37 -18.81 11.40
N ARG A 608 42.04 -19.89 10.99
CA ARG A 608 42.57 -20.05 9.63
C ARG A 608 41.66 -20.95 8.80
N VAL A 609 41.22 -20.46 7.64
CA VAL A 609 40.44 -21.22 6.65
C VAL A 609 41.04 -21.08 5.26
N PRO A 610 40.88 -22.07 4.35
CA PRO A 610 41.36 -21.97 2.97
C PRO A 610 40.75 -20.76 2.24
N ALA A 611 41.48 -20.17 1.29
CA ALA A 611 40.99 -19.06 0.47
C ALA A 611 39.72 -19.42 -0.31
N THR A 612 39.54 -20.70 -0.64
CA THR A 612 38.34 -21.24 -1.28
C THR A 612 37.07 -21.16 -0.42
N ASN A 613 37.17 -20.79 0.86
CA ASN A 613 36.02 -20.60 1.74
C ASN A 613 35.35 -19.23 1.58
N LEU A 614 35.99 -18.29 0.89
CA LEU A 614 35.40 -17.00 0.58
C LEU A 614 34.18 -17.19 -0.34
N ILE A 615 33.06 -16.54 -0.02
CA ILE A 615 31.84 -16.63 -0.82
C ILE A 615 31.86 -15.50 -1.85
N LEU A 616 31.68 -15.84 -3.14
CA LEU A 616 31.67 -14.93 -4.30
C LEU A 616 32.98 -14.18 -4.58
N GLY A 617 33.50 -13.43 -3.61
CA GLY A 617 34.72 -12.63 -3.75
C GLY A 617 34.88 -11.57 -2.66
N GLU A 618 36.06 -10.96 -2.59
CA GLU A 618 36.34 -9.91 -1.60
C GLU A 618 35.49 -8.65 -1.84
N GLY A 619 35.07 -8.01 -0.76
CA GLY A 619 34.28 -6.78 -0.81
C GLY A 619 32.82 -6.98 -1.23
N ARG A 620 32.37 -8.24 -1.37
CA ARG A 620 31.00 -8.59 -1.78
C ARG A 620 30.06 -8.89 -0.61
N GLY A 621 30.49 -8.67 0.62
CA GLY A 621 29.73 -8.99 1.83
C GLY A 621 28.39 -8.27 1.93
N PHE A 622 28.33 -6.99 1.54
CA PHE A 622 27.07 -6.22 1.52
C PHE A 622 26.06 -6.78 0.51
N GLU A 623 26.51 -7.14 -0.69
CA GLU A 623 25.65 -7.69 -1.73
C GLU A 623 25.05 -9.02 -1.29
N ILE A 624 25.88 -9.91 -0.76
CA ILE A 624 25.43 -11.22 -0.25
C ILE A 624 24.47 -11.02 0.94
N ALA A 625 24.75 -10.06 1.83
CA ALA A 625 23.87 -9.75 2.95
C ALA A 625 22.48 -9.28 2.49
N GLN A 626 22.41 -8.41 1.46
CA GLN A 626 21.12 -7.97 0.90
C GLN A 626 20.38 -9.13 0.24
N GLY A 627 21.08 -9.97 -0.53
CA GLY A 627 20.51 -11.17 -1.17
C GLY A 627 19.93 -12.16 -0.17
N ARG A 628 20.59 -12.33 1.00
CA ARG A 628 20.14 -13.20 2.10
C ARG A 628 19.00 -12.60 2.94
N LEU A 629 19.14 -11.35 3.34
CA LEU A 629 18.23 -10.72 4.32
C LEU A 629 16.90 -10.31 3.69
N GLY A 630 16.84 -10.12 2.38
CA GLY A 630 15.59 -9.84 1.65
C GLY A 630 14.54 -10.95 1.84
N PRO A 631 14.75 -12.17 1.32
CA PRO A 631 13.83 -13.29 1.49
C PRO A 631 13.61 -13.64 2.97
N GLY A 632 14.69 -13.66 3.77
CA GLY A 632 14.62 -13.94 5.20
C GLY A 632 13.61 -13.06 5.94
N ARG A 633 13.58 -11.74 5.67
CA ARG A 633 12.60 -10.81 6.26
C ARG A 633 11.16 -11.23 5.94
N ILE A 634 10.89 -11.55 4.68
CA ILE A 634 9.55 -11.93 4.23
C ILE A 634 9.12 -13.25 4.87
N HIS A 635 10.01 -14.25 4.94
CA HIS A 635 9.72 -15.54 5.59
C HIS A 635 9.35 -15.37 7.07
N HIS A 636 10.01 -14.45 7.79
CA HIS A 636 9.65 -14.13 9.17
C HIS A 636 8.27 -13.45 9.27
N CYS A 637 7.95 -12.52 8.37
CA CYS A 637 6.63 -11.89 8.32
C CYS A 637 5.51 -12.92 8.06
N MET A 638 5.70 -13.81 7.08
CA MET A 638 4.74 -14.88 6.74
C MET A 638 4.43 -15.75 7.96
N ARG A 639 5.46 -16.25 8.66
CA ARG A 639 5.27 -17.05 9.88
C ARG A 639 4.61 -16.26 11.02
N THR A 640 4.86 -14.96 11.11
CA THR A 640 4.28 -14.10 12.16
C THR A 640 2.77 -13.98 12.01
N ILE A 641 2.24 -14.03 10.79
CA ILE A 641 0.78 -14.08 10.54
C ILE A 641 0.20 -15.34 11.18
N GLY A 642 0.78 -16.51 10.92
CA GLY A 642 0.35 -17.77 11.55
C GLY A 642 0.42 -17.75 13.08
N LEU A 643 1.50 -17.16 13.63
CA LEU A 643 1.62 -16.95 15.08
C LEU A 643 0.50 -16.07 15.63
N ALA A 644 0.16 -14.98 14.92
CA ALA A 644 -0.91 -14.07 15.30
C ALA A 644 -2.29 -14.74 15.23
N GLU A 645 -2.57 -15.51 14.17
CA GLU A 645 -3.79 -16.32 14.05
C GLU A 645 -3.92 -17.31 15.22
N ARG A 646 -2.83 -17.99 15.57
CA ARG A 646 -2.80 -18.93 16.70
C ARG A 646 -3.05 -18.22 18.03
N ALA A 647 -2.43 -17.06 18.24
CA ALA A 647 -2.66 -16.25 19.43
C ALA A 647 -4.12 -15.78 19.53
N LEU A 648 -4.71 -15.37 18.41
CA LEU A 648 -6.13 -14.98 18.33
C LEU A 648 -7.05 -16.16 18.64
N GLN A 649 -6.76 -17.35 18.08
CA GLN A 649 -7.50 -18.57 18.38
C GLN A 649 -7.49 -18.87 19.89
N ILE A 650 -6.30 -18.90 20.51
CA ILE A 650 -6.14 -19.16 21.96
C ILE A 650 -6.90 -18.10 22.77
N MET A 651 -6.84 -16.83 22.37
CA MET A 651 -7.56 -15.74 23.03
C MET A 651 -9.08 -15.96 22.98
N CYS A 652 -9.62 -16.31 21.82
CA CYS A 652 -11.04 -16.58 21.61
C CYS A 652 -11.52 -17.80 22.42
N GLU A 653 -10.77 -18.89 22.38
CA GLU A 653 -11.06 -20.11 23.15
C GLU A 653 -11.06 -19.82 24.66
N ARG A 654 -10.02 -19.12 25.15
CA ARG A 654 -9.91 -18.72 26.55
C ARG A 654 -11.07 -17.82 26.98
N ALA A 655 -11.46 -16.87 26.13
CA ALA A 655 -12.55 -15.95 26.40
C ALA A 655 -13.92 -16.64 26.45
N LYS A 656 -14.12 -17.69 25.64
CA LYS A 656 -15.32 -18.54 25.63
C LYS A 656 -15.40 -19.49 26.82
N GLN A 657 -14.26 -19.97 27.31
CA GLN A 657 -14.23 -20.94 28.43
C GLN A 657 -14.51 -20.26 29.78
N ARG A 658 -13.93 -19.08 30.05
CA ARG A 658 -13.98 -18.46 31.39
C ARG A 658 -15.22 -17.59 31.63
N VAL A 659 -15.69 -17.61 32.88
CA VAL A 659 -16.79 -16.77 33.40
C VAL A 659 -16.23 -15.84 34.46
N ALA A 660 -16.53 -14.55 34.36
CA ALA A 660 -16.27 -13.55 35.40
C ALA A 660 -17.46 -12.59 35.47
N PHE A 661 -17.79 -12.07 36.66
CA PHE A 661 -18.94 -11.18 36.85
C PHE A 661 -20.24 -11.71 36.20
N LYS A 662 -20.50 -13.01 36.37
CA LYS A 662 -21.67 -13.73 35.84
C LYS A 662 -21.80 -13.77 34.30
N LYS A 663 -20.76 -13.38 33.54
CA LYS A 663 -20.76 -13.41 32.06
C LYS A 663 -19.50 -14.10 31.53
N LYS A 664 -19.57 -14.58 30.29
CA LYS A 664 -18.38 -15.04 29.56
C LYS A 664 -17.46 -13.87 29.26
N LEU A 665 -16.14 -14.11 29.22
CA LEU A 665 -15.19 -13.01 29.09
C LEU A 665 -15.36 -12.20 27.79
N TYR A 666 -15.76 -12.84 26.69
CA TYR A 666 -16.01 -12.16 25.41
C TYR A 666 -17.23 -11.23 25.43
N SER A 667 -18.15 -11.40 26.40
CA SER A 667 -19.38 -10.61 26.53
C SER A 667 -19.19 -9.31 27.34
N HIS A 668 -17.98 -9.02 27.83
CA HIS A 668 -17.68 -7.76 28.49
C HIS A 668 -17.34 -6.69 27.44
N VAL A 669 -18.31 -5.80 27.17
CA VAL A 669 -18.28 -4.78 26.10
C VAL A 669 -17.19 -3.71 26.29
N ASN A 670 -16.66 -3.51 27.51
CA ASN A 670 -15.74 -2.40 27.80
C ASN A 670 -14.24 -2.73 27.66
N GLY A 671 -13.84 -3.36 26.54
CA GLY A 671 -12.42 -3.37 26.12
C GLY A 671 -11.82 -4.71 25.71
N LYS A 672 -12.51 -5.85 25.91
CA LYS A 672 -12.03 -7.17 25.45
C LYS A 672 -12.58 -7.54 24.07
N THR A 673 -13.84 -7.23 23.78
CA THR A 673 -14.44 -7.44 22.46
C THR A 673 -13.75 -6.57 21.40
N ASN A 674 -13.43 -5.31 21.70
CA ASN A 674 -12.68 -4.41 20.81
C ASN A 674 -11.26 -4.89 20.47
N ARG A 675 -10.61 -5.65 21.38
CA ARG A 675 -9.26 -6.19 21.12
C ARG A 675 -9.28 -7.39 20.18
N VAL A 676 -10.33 -8.22 20.26
CA VAL A 676 -10.52 -9.35 19.34
C VAL A 676 -10.83 -8.83 17.93
N THR A 677 -11.70 -7.82 17.80
CA THR A 677 -11.97 -7.18 16.51
C THR A 677 -10.76 -6.42 15.97
N SER A 678 -9.98 -5.72 16.81
CA SER A 678 -8.77 -5.04 16.34
C SER A 678 -7.67 -6.01 15.88
N LEU A 679 -7.51 -7.16 16.56
CA LEU A 679 -6.57 -8.19 16.14
C LEU A 679 -7.01 -8.84 14.83
N GLN A 680 -8.31 -9.16 14.69
CA GLN A 680 -8.85 -9.68 13.43
C GLN A 680 -8.68 -8.69 12.27
N TRP A 681 -8.85 -7.38 12.53
CA TRP A 681 -8.58 -6.33 11.54
C TRP A 681 -7.11 -6.32 11.10
N ASN A 682 -6.17 -6.43 12.06
CA ASN A 682 -4.73 -6.40 11.78
C ASN A 682 -4.17 -7.69 11.16
N THR A 683 -4.85 -8.84 11.29
CA THR A 683 -4.43 -10.10 10.66
C THR A 683 -5.09 -10.36 9.31
N THR A 684 -6.13 -9.59 8.94
CA THR A 684 -6.84 -9.72 7.65
C THR A 684 -6.39 -8.66 6.62
N GLN A 685 -5.69 -7.61 7.06
CA GLN A 685 -4.86 -6.75 6.19
C GLN A 685 -3.56 -7.46 5.87
#